data_AF-A0A8H4PU71-F1
#
_entry.id   AF-A0A8H4PU71-F1
#
_cell.length_a   1.000
_cell.length_b   1.000
_cell.length_c   1.000
_cell.angle_alpha   90.00
_cell.angle_beta   90.00
_cell.angle_gamma   90.00
#
_symmetry.space_group_name_H-M   'P 1'
#
loop_
_entity.id
_entity.type
_entity.pdbx_description
1 polymer ?
#
loop_
_entity_poly.entity_id
_entity_poly.type
_entity_poly.pdbx_seq_one_letter_code
_entity_poly.pdbx_strand_id
1 'polypeptide(L)'
;MMNNFGVIELAGGKTTAAPGWAYVPDTGPNPGSAGIQPVNRKRARNAPGAGLSLGDLSARQEAKTRKEVEALDRDGGRDSSIPLPVKNGKAQVKYTPNVRKIMQSQKTFANHLDDFLAMQALADATSNAHSGISRPSGSGPSSNKRPAPGKKEAPAKQLSKTEDTPTLVDADLIVPILPPSSRPGPAAHPEDNNPLLVSRVPEMPSDEELRKLLAHPPLTYLEARGTWDDFYPTRVFCEVCGYWGRVRSEDLPLPDVGNARNLRSTLRVRHFCPSTRLFLTCNPEARILTMSSSEQADASKAAESAPAQSLPSRPAKQPKDKGPKGPKGPKNAGLELSTPPEFIQHRLDIFDKIKARQDAEIAAKPREEITISLPNGKEEKGTSWETTPGAIAKGISKSLLERTVISRVDGELWDLTRPLEKSCKLELIDFEDKEGKKVFWHSSAHILGEAAEKRFGCYLCNGPPTEDPPGFYYDMANMEGAVVADEDKTALETLSNSIIKEKQPFERLEMTKDELLEMFKYSKYKEYFISQRVPEGTKSTVYRCGPLIDLCRGPHVPHTGNIKAFAVLRNSAAYWLGDSKNESVQRIAGIAFPDKKQLEEYKTFLAEAAKRNHRKIGQEQKLFFWDEMSPGSTFWLPHGTRIYNSLMELMKREYQKRGFVEVMTPNMYKADLWKVSGHWNHYEEHMFTFDVEKEKFGLKPMNCPGHCKIFAHSDVTYRELPWRMADFGVLHRNEFSGALTGLTRVRRFQQDDAHIFCTLDQIRAEIEGAFEFLYGVYGLFGFNFKLKLSTRPEKYIGEISLWDMAEAKLKDALDSFTEKIGAKWEENPGDGAFYGPKIDITVYDALQRDHQCGTIQLDFNLPRRFKLRYVAAKDDSGAATTSDDPDLPVGYARPVMIHRAVLGSFERMIGILTEHFAGKWPFWLSPRQVLVVPVMPGVNDYAQEVQRIFHDEGLFADVDLSSNTFQKKIRTGQLEQYNFIFVVGAEEATSRTVNIRNRDDQSTQSKGELIPLQEALGHLVKLKAERRLENKW
;
A
#
# COMPACT_ATOMS: atom_id res chain seq x y z
N MET A 1 11.35 -26.30 3.61
CA MET A 1 10.04 -25.76 3.19
C MET A 1 9.71 -24.56 4.07
N MET A 2 9.33 -23.39 3.54
CA MET A 2 9.62 -22.77 2.22
C MET A 2 9.08 -21.33 2.29
N ASN A 3 9.94 -20.31 2.09
CA ASN A 3 9.53 -18.90 2.18
C ASN A 3 9.44 -18.32 0.76
N ASN A 4 8.22 -17.93 0.38
CA ASN A 4 7.80 -17.84 -1.02
C ASN A 4 7.51 -16.39 -1.47
N PHE A 5 8.50 -15.71 -2.07
CA PHE A 5 8.29 -14.49 -2.88
C PHE A 5 9.37 -14.34 -3.97
N GLY A 6 9.33 -15.18 -5.02
CA GLY A 6 10.38 -15.26 -6.06
C GLY A 6 9.92 -15.41 -7.52
N VAL A 7 8.61 -15.23 -7.80
CA VAL A 7 7.84 -15.75 -8.98
C VAL A 7 7.48 -17.24 -8.80
N ILE A 8 6.19 -17.56 -8.87
CA ILE A 8 5.68 -18.93 -8.67
C ILE A 8 4.76 -19.29 -9.81
N GLU A 9 5.20 -20.23 -10.65
CA GLU A 9 4.27 -21.12 -11.33
C GLU A 9 3.73 -22.14 -10.33
N LEU A 10 2.41 -22.30 -10.26
CA LEU A 10 1.83 -23.42 -9.52
C LEU A 10 1.95 -24.73 -10.32
N ALA A 11 2.21 -25.84 -9.63
CA ALA A 11 2.20 -27.17 -10.23
C ALA A 11 0.77 -27.60 -10.57
N GLY A 12 0.58 -28.25 -11.73
CA GLY A 12 -0.75 -28.44 -12.34
C GLY A 12 -1.47 -29.74 -11.94
N GLY A 13 -2.75 -29.63 -11.58
CA GLY A 13 -3.66 -30.75 -11.29
C GLY A 13 -4.79 -30.89 -12.31
N LYS A 14 -4.48 -31.46 -13.48
CA LYS A 14 -5.39 -32.04 -14.52
C LYS A 14 -6.88 -31.61 -14.56
N THR A 15 -7.25 -30.87 -15.62
CA THR A 15 -8.52 -30.96 -16.42
C THR A 15 -9.87 -30.66 -15.72
N THR A 16 -10.92 -30.10 -16.35
CA THR A 16 -11.25 -29.75 -17.76
C THR A 16 -11.74 -28.29 -17.90
N ALA A 17 -12.03 -27.83 -19.13
CA ALA A 17 -12.38 -26.44 -19.44
C ALA A 17 -13.87 -26.05 -19.19
N ALA A 18 -14.08 -24.74 -18.97
CA ALA A 18 -15.13 -23.80 -19.45
C ALA A 18 -16.60 -24.27 -19.70
N PRO A 19 -17.64 -23.38 -19.64
CA PRO A 19 -17.54 -21.91 -19.77
C PRO A 19 -18.43 -21.04 -18.84
N GLY A 20 -18.24 -19.72 -18.94
CA GLY A 20 -19.33 -18.74 -18.82
C GLY A 20 -19.54 -18.07 -17.45
N TRP A 21 -19.28 -16.76 -17.38
CA TRP A 21 -19.88 -15.87 -16.39
C TRP A 21 -20.42 -14.63 -17.11
N ALA A 22 -21.74 -14.49 -17.12
CA ALA A 22 -22.42 -13.31 -17.64
C ALA A 22 -22.54 -12.23 -16.56
N TYR A 23 -22.43 -10.96 -16.96
CA TYR A 23 -22.70 -9.83 -16.09
C TYR A 23 -24.21 -9.60 -15.95
N VAL A 24 -24.71 -9.59 -14.71
CA VAL A 24 -26.08 -9.16 -14.40
C VAL A 24 -26.02 -7.71 -13.92
N PRO A 25 -26.64 -6.74 -14.62
CA PRO A 25 -26.77 -5.38 -14.13
C PRO A 25 -27.84 -5.31 -13.04
N ASP A 26 -27.47 -4.79 -11.86
CA ASP A 26 -28.40 -4.67 -10.73
C ASP A 26 -29.24 -3.37 -10.85
N THR A 27 -30.47 -3.49 -11.37
CA THR A 27 -31.31 -2.34 -11.75
C THR A 27 -32.49 -2.07 -10.79
N GLY A 28 -32.16 -1.77 -9.53
CA GLY A 28 -33.02 -0.99 -8.61
C GLY A 28 -34.14 -1.75 -7.87
N PRO A 29 -34.94 -1.05 -7.03
CA PRO A 29 -34.99 0.40 -6.82
C PRO A 29 -34.37 0.87 -5.48
N ASN A 30 -34.15 2.19 -5.38
CA ASN A 30 -33.70 2.88 -4.16
C ASN A 30 -34.87 3.08 -3.17
N PRO A 31 -34.68 2.80 -1.87
CA PRO A 31 -35.32 3.63 -0.84
C PRO A 31 -34.39 3.99 0.34
N GLY A 32 -34.23 5.28 0.61
CA GLY A 32 -33.76 5.79 1.91
C GLY A 32 -32.31 6.26 1.95
N SER A 33 -32.11 7.58 1.83
CA SER A 33 -30.84 8.25 2.14
C SER A 33 -30.57 8.26 3.66
N ALA A 34 -29.90 7.22 4.17
CA ALA A 34 -29.54 7.10 5.58
C ALA A 34 -28.33 7.98 5.92
N GLY A 35 -28.59 9.21 6.39
CA GLY A 35 -27.56 10.13 6.88
C GLY A 35 -26.82 9.62 8.12
N ILE A 36 -25.59 10.12 8.33
CA ILE A 36 -24.68 9.74 9.41
C ILE A 36 -25.38 9.89 10.78
N GLN A 37 -25.58 8.77 11.50
CA GLN A 37 -26.10 8.82 12.87
C GLN A 37 -24.98 9.06 13.91
N PRO A 38 -25.15 9.99 14.88
CA PRO A 38 -24.18 10.19 15.96
C PRO A 38 -24.10 8.98 16.90
N VAL A 39 -22.92 8.38 17.00
CA VAL A 39 -22.66 7.20 17.83
C VAL A 39 -22.63 7.56 19.33
N ASN A 40 -23.80 7.66 19.98
CA ASN A 40 -23.95 7.44 21.44
C ASN A 40 -25.43 7.39 21.92
N ARG A 41 -26.00 6.19 22.07
CA ARG A 41 -27.39 5.96 22.57
C ARG A 41 -27.70 6.48 23.99
N LYS A 42 -26.73 7.04 24.73
CA LYS A 42 -26.94 7.70 26.04
C LYS A 42 -27.03 9.25 25.99
N ARG A 43 -26.73 9.90 24.85
CA ARG A 43 -26.88 11.38 24.72
C ARG A 43 -28.29 11.83 24.32
N ALA A 44 -29.07 10.98 23.66
CA ALA A 44 -30.36 11.31 23.04
C ALA A 44 -31.54 11.63 24.00
N ARG A 45 -31.29 11.99 25.27
CA ARG A 45 -32.34 12.41 26.22
C ARG A 45 -32.60 13.92 26.25
N ASN A 46 -31.73 14.72 25.64
CA ASN A 46 -31.89 16.18 25.53
C ASN A 46 -32.04 16.59 24.06
N ALA A 47 -33.07 16.08 23.36
CA ALA A 47 -33.48 16.69 22.11
C ALA A 47 -34.06 18.10 22.40
N PRO A 48 -33.65 19.16 21.68
CA PRO A 48 -34.10 20.52 21.95
C PRO A 48 -35.53 20.76 21.43
N GLY A 49 -36.51 20.23 22.15
CA GLY A 49 -37.89 20.64 22.01
C GLY A 49 -38.08 22.09 22.48
N ALA A 50 -38.73 22.90 21.67
CA ALA A 50 -39.10 24.31 21.90
C ALA A 50 -37.94 25.32 22.08
N GLY A 51 -37.59 25.99 20.97
CA GLY A 51 -37.39 27.45 20.94
C GLY A 51 -36.33 28.06 21.86
N LEU A 52 -35.08 27.57 21.79
CA LEU A 52 -33.93 28.18 22.48
C LEU A 52 -32.86 28.59 21.45
N SER A 53 -32.40 29.84 21.54
CA SER A 53 -31.34 30.36 20.67
C SER A 53 -29.94 30.01 21.17
N LEU A 54 -28.94 30.23 20.31
CA LEU A 54 -27.52 30.16 20.68
C LEU A 54 -27.18 31.10 21.86
N GLY A 55 -27.87 32.25 21.94
CA GLY A 55 -27.75 33.20 23.06
C GLY A 55 -28.31 32.64 24.37
N ASP A 56 -29.47 31.99 24.34
CA ASP A 56 -30.08 31.38 25.52
C ASP A 56 -29.24 30.23 26.08
N LEU A 57 -28.67 29.40 25.19
CA LEU A 57 -27.76 28.32 25.57
C LEU A 57 -26.48 28.86 26.22
N SER A 58 -25.89 29.92 25.62
CA SER A 58 -24.69 30.58 26.16
C SER A 58 -24.95 31.23 27.51
N ALA A 59 -26.00 32.06 27.63
CA ALA A 59 -26.37 32.71 28.88
C ALA A 59 -26.72 31.72 30.00
N ARG A 60 -27.35 30.58 29.67
CA ARG A 60 -27.60 29.49 30.65
C ARG A 60 -26.30 28.84 31.12
N GLN A 61 -25.32 28.60 30.24
CA GLN A 61 -24.02 28.07 30.65
C GLN A 61 -23.19 29.09 31.42
N GLU A 62 -23.24 30.38 31.08
CA GLU A 62 -22.59 31.45 31.86
C GLU A 62 -23.19 31.54 33.27
N ALA A 63 -24.52 31.57 33.39
CA ALA A 63 -25.19 31.56 34.69
C ALA A 63 -24.90 30.30 35.51
N LYS A 64 -24.78 29.13 34.86
CA LYS A 64 -24.37 27.87 35.50
C LYS A 64 -22.90 27.92 35.95
N THR A 65 -22.00 28.40 35.09
CA THR A 65 -20.57 28.53 35.40
C THR A 65 -20.35 29.53 36.53
N ARG A 66 -21.05 30.66 36.52
CA ARG A 66 -21.04 31.64 37.62
C ARG A 66 -21.50 31.01 38.93
N LYS A 67 -22.60 30.24 38.94
CA LYS A 67 -23.02 29.50 40.15
C LYS A 67 -22.03 28.41 40.59
N GLU A 68 -21.32 27.76 39.67
CA GLU A 68 -20.27 26.79 39.98
C GLU A 68 -19.01 27.48 40.57
N VAL A 69 -18.73 28.75 40.21
CA VAL A 69 -17.68 29.59 40.80
C VAL A 69 -18.10 30.20 42.15
N GLU A 70 -19.30 30.79 42.25
CA GLU A 70 -19.86 31.32 43.50
C GLU A 70 -20.06 30.22 44.58
N ALA A 71 -20.03 28.95 44.21
CA ALA A 71 -19.98 27.81 45.13
C ALA A 71 -18.55 27.53 45.61
N LEU A 72 -17.54 27.59 44.72
CA LEU A 72 -16.12 27.48 45.08
C LEU A 72 -15.68 28.57 46.07
N ASP A 73 -16.13 29.81 45.87
CA ASP A 73 -15.82 30.91 46.79
C ASP A 73 -16.47 30.71 48.16
N ARG A 74 -17.65 30.06 48.21
CA ARG A 74 -18.36 29.71 49.46
C ARG A 74 -17.75 28.53 50.21
N ASP A 75 -17.07 27.61 49.52
CA ASP A 75 -16.29 26.53 50.14
C ASP A 75 -14.97 27.02 50.78
N GLY A 76 -14.72 28.34 50.81
CA GLY A 76 -13.70 28.95 51.67
C GLY A 76 -12.28 29.00 51.10
N GLY A 77 -12.11 28.88 49.78
CA GLY A 77 -10.88 29.26 49.06
C GLY A 77 -9.61 28.44 49.32
N ARG A 78 -9.65 27.38 50.14
CA ARG A 78 -8.46 26.58 50.51
C ARG A 78 -8.11 25.49 49.49
N ASP A 79 -7.68 25.89 48.29
CA ASP A 79 -6.97 24.97 47.38
C ASP A 79 -5.95 25.69 46.47
N SER A 80 -5.31 26.72 47.03
CA SER A 80 -4.11 27.34 46.47
C SER A 80 -2.89 26.95 47.32
N SER A 81 -1.84 26.46 46.64
CA SER A 81 -0.55 26.00 47.19
C SER A 81 -0.54 24.74 48.08
N ILE A 82 -0.24 23.59 47.47
CA ILE A 82 0.59 22.54 48.09
C ILE A 82 1.71 22.18 47.09
N PRO A 83 2.98 22.50 47.37
CA PRO A 83 4.09 22.09 46.51
C PRO A 83 4.37 20.59 46.65
N LEU A 84 4.56 19.90 45.54
CA LEU A 84 5.00 18.50 45.51
C LEU A 84 6.43 18.41 44.94
N PRO A 85 7.30 17.52 45.46
CA PRO A 85 8.67 17.39 44.98
C PRO A 85 8.72 16.89 43.53
N VAL A 86 9.64 17.44 42.75
CA VAL A 86 9.83 17.10 41.34
C VAL A 86 10.33 15.67 41.20
N LYS A 87 9.67 14.86 40.35
CA LYS A 87 10.20 13.58 39.88
C LYS A 87 10.27 13.60 38.36
N ASN A 88 11.44 13.26 37.81
CA ASN A 88 11.74 13.24 36.37
C ASN A 88 11.50 14.59 35.64
N GLY A 89 11.92 15.70 36.25
CA GLY A 89 12.17 16.97 35.54
C GLY A 89 10.96 17.74 34.97
N LYS A 90 9.72 17.34 35.28
CA LYS A 90 8.50 18.04 34.82
C LYS A 90 7.57 18.36 35.99
N ALA A 91 7.16 19.63 36.09
CA ALA A 91 6.16 20.06 37.06
C ALA A 91 4.78 19.48 36.72
N GLN A 92 4.06 18.94 37.71
CA GLN A 92 2.68 18.48 37.56
C GLN A 92 1.71 19.47 38.21
N VAL A 93 0.98 20.24 37.39
CA VAL A 93 -0.19 20.99 37.85
C VAL A 93 -1.37 20.03 37.97
N LYS A 94 -1.68 19.57 39.19
CA LYS A 94 -2.90 18.81 39.48
C LYS A 94 -4.03 19.76 39.85
N TYR A 95 -4.91 20.07 38.89
CA TYR A 95 -6.17 20.74 39.17
C TYR A 95 -6.97 19.98 40.23
N THR A 96 -7.70 20.72 41.06
CA THR A 96 -8.52 20.23 42.16
C THR A 96 -9.75 19.46 41.65
N PRO A 97 -10.44 18.64 42.47
CA PRO A 97 -11.65 17.95 42.05
C PRO A 97 -12.74 18.89 41.53
N ASN A 98 -12.91 20.06 42.17
CA ASN A 98 -13.90 21.06 41.79
C ASN A 98 -13.48 21.84 40.53
N VAL A 99 -12.20 22.21 40.39
CA VAL A 99 -11.71 22.84 39.15
C VAL A 99 -11.83 21.89 37.96
N ARG A 100 -11.51 20.59 38.12
CA ARG A 100 -11.77 19.57 37.09
C ARG A 100 -13.25 19.47 36.73
N LYS A 101 -14.15 19.57 37.71
CA LYS A 101 -15.60 19.54 37.50
C LYS A 101 -16.08 20.72 36.65
N ILE A 102 -15.53 21.92 36.87
CA ILE A 102 -15.81 23.10 36.02
C ILE A 102 -15.20 22.94 34.62
N MET A 103 -13.93 22.51 34.49
CA MET A 103 -13.32 22.25 33.18
C MET A 103 -14.07 21.17 32.39
N GLN A 104 -14.62 20.16 33.08
CA GLN A 104 -15.43 19.10 32.46
C GLN A 104 -16.86 19.58 32.14
N SER A 105 -17.44 20.48 32.95
CA SER A 105 -18.69 21.22 32.68
C SER A 105 -18.54 22.04 31.38
N GLN A 106 -17.49 22.86 31.29
CA GLN A 106 -17.15 23.66 30.11
C GLN A 106 -16.82 22.80 28.88
N LYS A 107 -16.02 21.74 29.01
CA LYS A 107 -15.72 20.84 27.88
C LYS A 107 -16.96 20.07 27.39
N THR A 108 -17.89 19.75 28.29
CA THR A 108 -19.17 19.14 27.90
C THR A 108 -20.05 20.15 27.18
N PHE A 109 -20.06 21.42 27.59
CA PHE A 109 -20.76 22.49 26.87
C PHE A 109 -20.13 22.78 25.50
N ALA A 110 -18.80 22.83 25.40
CA ALA A 110 -18.11 23.01 24.12
C ALA A 110 -18.50 21.90 23.12
N ASN A 111 -18.41 20.63 23.53
CA ASN A 111 -18.88 19.51 22.69
C ASN A 111 -20.38 19.65 22.31
N HIS A 112 -21.23 20.19 23.19
CA HIS A 112 -22.66 20.39 22.92
C HIS A 112 -22.91 21.61 22.01
N LEU A 113 -22.02 22.60 22.01
CA LEU A 113 -22.01 23.72 21.09
C LEU A 113 -21.54 23.27 19.70
N ASP A 114 -20.51 22.43 19.64
CA ASP A 114 -20.05 21.77 18.41
C ASP A 114 -21.14 20.85 17.83
N ASP A 115 -21.77 20.00 18.67
CA ASP A 115 -22.92 19.16 18.29
C ASP A 115 -24.09 20.05 17.78
N PHE A 116 -24.39 21.19 18.43
CA PHE A 116 -25.45 22.12 18.02
C PHE A 116 -25.13 22.82 16.70
N LEU A 117 -23.89 23.31 16.52
CA LEU A 117 -23.45 23.97 15.29
C LEU A 117 -23.36 22.98 14.12
N ALA A 118 -23.01 21.72 14.38
CA ALA A 118 -23.07 20.65 13.37
C ALA A 118 -24.53 20.33 12.97
N MET A 119 -25.45 20.24 13.94
CA MET A 119 -26.87 20.07 13.64
C MET A 119 -27.49 21.29 12.94
N GLN A 120 -27.05 22.51 13.27
CA GLN A 120 -27.44 23.72 12.57
C GLN A 120 -26.88 23.73 11.13
N ALA A 121 -25.61 23.39 10.93
CA ALA A 121 -25.02 23.28 9.58
C ALA A 121 -25.70 22.19 8.73
N LEU A 122 -26.18 21.10 9.33
CA LEU A 122 -27.03 20.09 8.67
C LEU A 122 -28.44 20.62 8.34
N ALA A 123 -29.06 21.39 9.24
CA ALA A 123 -30.33 22.06 8.97
C ALA A 123 -30.20 23.13 7.86
N ASP A 124 -29.11 23.90 7.87
CA ASP A 124 -28.77 24.89 6.85
C ASP A 124 -28.46 24.21 5.50
N ALA A 125 -27.76 23.06 5.49
CA ALA A 125 -27.50 22.29 4.28
C ALA A 125 -28.78 21.67 3.67
N THR A 126 -29.65 21.11 4.50
CA THR A 126 -30.94 20.53 4.04
C THR A 126 -31.96 21.59 3.63
N SER A 127 -31.98 22.76 4.29
CA SER A 127 -32.85 23.87 3.88
C SER A 127 -32.35 24.59 2.62
N ASN A 128 -31.04 24.71 2.40
CA ASN A 128 -30.50 25.22 1.13
C ASN A 128 -30.73 24.26 -0.06
N ALA A 129 -31.07 22.99 0.18
CA ALA A 129 -31.58 22.10 -0.87
C ALA A 129 -33.06 22.35 -1.22
N HIS A 130 -33.83 23.01 -0.33
CA HIS A 130 -35.29 23.16 -0.44
C HIS A 130 -35.81 24.51 0.13
N SER A 131 -35.23 25.66 -0.25
CA SER A 131 -35.95 26.94 -0.44
C SER A 131 -35.03 28.08 -0.86
N GLY A 132 -35.47 28.88 -1.85
CA GLY A 132 -34.75 30.07 -2.30
C GLY A 132 -35.24 31.37 -1.66
N ILE A 133 -34.57 31.80 -0.59
CA ILE A 133 -34.53 33.18 -0.08
C ILE A 133 -35.84 33.79 0.45
N SER A 134 -35.81 34.27 1.70
CA SER A 134 -36.55 35.48 2.12
C SER A 134 -35.64 36.39 2.96
N ARG A 135 -35.83 37.71 2.89
CA ARG A 135 -34.97 38.71 3.57
C ARG A 135 -35.66 40.07 3.75
N PRO A 136 -35.79 40.57 4.99
CA PRO A 136 -35.95 42.00 5.30
C PRO A 136 -34.90 42.49 6.32
N SER A 137 -34.62 43.77 6.56
CA SER A 137 -34.82 45.01 5.76
C SER A 137 -34.13 46.20 6.46
N GLY A 138 -33.64 47.21 5.73
CA GLY A 138 -33.09 48.48 6.27
C GLY A 138 -31.63 48.40 6.76
N SER A 139 -30.86 49.49 6.82
CA SER A 139 -31.05 50.89 6.36
C SER A 139 -29.69 51.54 5.99
N GLY A 140 -29.69 52.67 5.27
CA GLY A 140 -28.47 53.41 4.85
C GLY A 140 -28.13 54.60 5.78
N PRO A 141 -27.38 55.65 5.34
CA PRO A 141 -26.90 55.94 3.96
C PRO A 141 -25.44 56.51 3.90
N SER A 142 -25.10 57.23 2.80
CA SER A 142 -23.95 58.18 2.62
C SER A 142 -22.56 57.60 2.26
N SER A 143 -21.72 58.22 1.40
CA SER A 143 -21.96 59.12 0.25
C SER A 143 -20.71 59.32 -0.66
N ASN A 144 -20.93 59.91 -1.84
CA ASN A 144 -20.00 60.77 -2.62
C ASN A 144 -18.78 60.22 -3.43
N LYS A 145 -18.94 60.37 -4.76
CA LYS A 145 -18.03 61.06 -5.73
C LYS A 145 -16.66 60.48 -6.14
N ARG A 146 -16.67 59.94 -7.37
CA ARG A 146 -15.59 60.00 -8.38
C ARG A 146 -15.35 61.46 -8.87
N PRO A 147 -14.17 61.82 -9.44
CA PRO A 147 -13.88 61.55 -10.86
C PRO A 147 -12.43 61.12 -11.18
N ALA A 148 -12.21 60.81 -12.47
CA ALA A 148 -10.96 60.53 -13.19
C ALA A 148 -11.24 60.85 -14.70
N PRO A 149 -10.34 60.62 -15.69
CA PRO A 149 -8.92 60.22 -15.67
C PRO A 149 -8.01 61.12 -16.55
N GLY A 150 -6.76 60.71 -16.79
CA GLY A 150 -5.87 61.27 -17.82
C GLY A 150 -5.00 60.18 -18.49
N LYS A 151 -4.56 60.39 -19.74
CA LYS A 151 -3.69 59.48 -20.53
C LYS A 151 -2.55 60.27 -21.21
N LYS A 152 -1.37 59.65 -21.36
CA LYS A 152 -0.56 59.47 -22.62
C LYS A 152 0.97 59.50 -22.39
N GLU A 153 1.62 58.48 -22.96
CA GLU A 153 2.82 58.47 -23.84
C GLU A 153 3.98 59.48 -23.66
N ALA A 154 5.22 58.97 -23.77
CA ALA A 154 6.47 59.73 -23.93
C ALA A 154 6.87 59.89 -25.43
N PRO A 155 7.93 60.67 -25.78
CA PRO A 155 9.20 60.00 -26.15
C PRO A 155 10.55 60.78 -26.00
N ALA A 156 11.62 60.00 -25.78
CA ALA A 156 13.04 60.07 -26.24
C ALA A 156 13.80 61.39 -26.60
N LYS A 157 15.08 61.49 -26.12
CA LYS A 157 16.37 61.68 -26.89
C LYS A 157 17.61 61.83 -25.96
N GLN A 158 18.76 61.15 -26.18
CA GLN A 158 20.05 61.56 -26.82
C GLN A 158 20.86 62.67 -26.08
N LEU A 159 22.22 62.73 -26.01
CA LEU A 159 23.36 61.95 -26.57
C LEU A 159 24.70 62.17 -25.75
N SER A 160 25.85 61.72 -26.30
CA SER A 160 27.31 61.90 -25.95
C SER A 160 27.94 60.79 -25.06
N LYS A 161 29.10 60.15 -25.32
CA LYS A 161 30.37 60.33 -26.12
C LYS A 161 31.59 60.67 -25.20
N THR A 162 32.84 60.19 -25.38
CA THR A 162 33.50 59.13 -26.23
C THR A 162 34.90 58.77 -25.64
N GLU A 163 35.62 57.85 -26.32
CA GLU A 163 37.10 57.65 -26.42
C GLU A 163 37.71 56.51 -25.56
N ASP A 164 38.65 55.67 -26.06
CA ASP A 164 38.98 55.29 -27.45
C ASP A 164 39.73 53.92 -27.51
N THR A 165 40.04 53.38 -28.71
CA THR A 165 40.65 52.04 -28.93
C THR A 165 41.92 52.07 -29.80
N PRO A 166 42.81 51.06 -29.67
CA PRO A 166 43.05 50.12 -30.80
C PRO A 166 43.28 48.66 -30.34
N THR A 167 43.00 47.52 -31.01
CA THR A 167 42.38 47.01 -32.27
C THR A 167 43.26 45.84 -32.80
N LEU A 168 42.73 45.02 -33.73
CA LEU A 168 43.37 43.90 -34.47
C LEU A 168 43.56 42.58 -33.68
N VAL A 169 43.19 41.37 -34.16
CA VAL A 169 42.21 40.82 -35.15
C VAL A 169 41.84 39.40 -34.62
N ASP A 170 40.81 38.64 -35.04
CA ASP A 170 40.00 38.55 -36.26
C ASP A 170 38.49 38.35 -35.94
N ALA A 171 37.64 38.25 -36.96
CA ALA A 171 36.18 38.11 -36.84
C ALA A 171 35.57 36.98 -37.71
N ASP A 172 34.26 36.76 -37.51
CA ASP A 172 33.29 36.05 -38.36
C ASP A 172 33.44 34.53 -38.60
N LEU A 173 32.61 33.75 -37.88
CA LEU A 173 31.90 32.59 -38.44
C LEU A 173 30.63 32.22 -37.63
N ILE A 174 29.62 33.09 -37.64
CA ILE A 174 28.27 32.75 -37.16
C ILE A 174 27.45 32.23 -38.36
N VAL A 175 27.12 30.94 -38.33
CA VAL A 175 26.37 30.28 -39.42
C VAL A 175 24.85 30.43 -39.19
N PRO A 176 24.07 30.94 -40.16
CA PRO A 176 22.62 31.00 -40.05
C PRO A 176 21.99 29.60 -40.21
N ILE A 177 21.01 29.28 -39.36
CA ILE A 177 20.23 28.04 -39.47
C ILE A 177 19.27 28.16 -40.65
N LEU A 178 19.58 27.49 -41.76
CA LEU A 178 18.68 27.31 -42.89
C LEU A 178 17.73 26.11 -42.64
N PRO A 179 16.47 26.16 -43.13
CA PRO A 179 15.59 25.00 -43.12
C PRO A 179 16.12 23.90 -44.08
N PRO A 180 15.83 22.62 -43.81
CA PRO A 180 16.32 21.52 -44.64
C PRO A 180 15.72 21.57 -46.05
N SER A 181 16.60 21.63 -47.06
CA SER A 181 16.21 21.56 -48.47
C SER A 181 15.68 20.18 -48.83
N SER A 182 14.49 20.10 -49.44
CA SER A 182 13.98 18.87 -50.02
C SER A 182 14.83 18.43 -51.21
N ARG A 183 15.42 17.23 -51.13
CA ARG A 183 15.92 16.50 -52.32
C ARG A 183 14.80 15.63 -52.90
N PRO A 184 14.78 15.36 -54.21
CA PRO A 184 13.79 14.47 -54.82
C PRO A 184 13.84 13.05 -54.23
N GLY A 185 12.68 12.40 -54.16
CA GLY A 185 12.59 10.97 -53.83
C GLY A 185 13.16 10.07 -54.93
N PRO A 186 13.43 8.79 -54.62
CA PRO A 186 13.90 7.82 -55.61
C PRO A 186 12.82 7.55 -56.68
N ALA A 187 13.25 7.24 -57.90
CA ALA A 187 12.36 6.77 -58.96
C ALA A 187 11.84 5.35 -58.67
N ALA A 188 10.59 5.06 -59.01
CA ALA A 188 9.97 3.76 -58.80
C ALA A 188 10.50 2.68 -59.76
N HIS A 189 10.54 1.43 -59.29
CA HIS A 189 10.76 0.27 -60.15
C HIS A 189 9.48 -0.13 -60.92
N PRO A 190 9.57 -0.79 -62.10
CA PRO A 190 8.44 -0.87 -63.02
C PRO A 190 7.32 -1.89 -62.71
N GLU A 191 7.33 -2.58 -61.57
CA GLU A 191 6.44 -3.76 -61.35
C GLU A 191 5.51 -3.69 -60.12
N ASP A 192 5.54 -2.62 -59.31
CA ASP A 192 4.60 -2.45 -58.17
C ASP A 192 3.21 -1.96 -58.61
N ASN A 193 2.39 -2.87 -59.16
CA ASN A 193 1.05 -2.56 -59.68
C ASN A 193 -0.07 -2.91 -58.67
N ASN A 194 0.00 -2.37 -57.45
CA ASN A 194 -0.98 -2.58 -56.38
C ASN A 194 -1.69 -1.25 -55.99
N PRO A 195 -3.00 -1.08 -56.25
CA PRO A 195 -3.70 0.20 -56.08
C PRO A 195 -3.99 0.59 -54.62
N LEU A 196 -3.53 -0.16 -53.62
CA LEU A 196 -3.80 0.09 -52.19
C LEU A 196 -2.65 0.76 -51.41
N LEU A 197 -1.52 1.08 -52.05
CA LEU A 197 -0.37 1.76 -51.40
C LEU A 197 -0.03 3.11 -52.03
N VAL A 198 -0.96 4.08 -51.89
CA VAL A 198 -0.64 5.51 -52.01
C VAL A 198 -0.90 6.17 -50.66
N SER A 199 0.17 6.53 -49.96
CA SER A 199 0.11 7.19 -48.64
C SER A 199 -0.38 8.64 -48.78
N ARG A 200 -1.70 8.83 -48.82
CA ARG A 200 -2.30 10.16 -48.61
C ARG A 200 -2.09 10.57 -47.15
N VAL A 201 -1.01 11.29 -46.89
CA VAL A 201 -0.99 12.26 -45.79
C VAL A 201 -2.17 13.20 -46.05
N PRO A 202 -3.10 13.38 -45.11
CA PRO A 202 -4.15 14.38 -45.27
C PRO A 202 -3.50 15.76 -45.38
N GLU A 203 -3.79 16.47 -46.48
CA GLU A 203 -3.37 17.87 -46.58
C GLU A 203 -4.02 18.66 -45.44
N MET A 204 -3.28 19.59 -44.85
CA MET A 204 -3.84 20.51 -43.86
C MET A 204 -5.02 21.25 -44.50
N PRO A 205 -6.21 21.31 -43.85
CA PRO A 205 -7.35 22.03 -44.40
C PRO A 205 -6.95 23.45 -44.78
N SER A 206 -7.38 23.90 -45.95
CA SER A 206 -7.09 25.27 -46.39
C SER A 206 -7.64 26.29 -45.39
N ASP A 207 -7.12 27.50 -45.39
CA ASP A 207 -7.56 28.59 -44.49
C ASP A 207 -9.08 28.88 -44.64
N GLU A 208 -9.66 28.51 -45.77
CA GLU A 208 -11.08 28.54 -46.10
C GLU A 208 -11.88 27.38 -45.46
N GLU A 209 -11.33 26.16 -45.48
CA GLU A 209 -11.93 24.96 -44.87
C GLU A 209 -11.76 24.93 -43.34
N LEU A 210 -10.64 25.42 -42.83
CA LEU A 210 -10.43 25.59 -41.38
C LEU A 210 -11.41 26.62 -40.82
N ARG A 211 -11.72 27.71 -41.55
CA ARG A 211 -12.81 28.63 -41.22
C ARG A 211 -14.18 27.94 -41.24
N LYS A 212 -14.47 27.06 -42.21
CA LYS A 212 -15.73 26.28 -42.27
C LYS A 212 -15.85 25.29 -41.11
N LEU A 213 -14.77 24.61 -40.73
CA LEU A 213 -14.72 23.72 -39.55
C LEU A 213 -14.93 24.48 -38.24
N LEU A 214 -14.35 25.68 -38.10
CA LEU A 214 -14.53 26.54 -36.92
C LEU A 214 -15.88 27.27 -36.88
N ALA A 215 -16.56 27.41 -38.03
CA ALA A 215 -17.89 28.02 -38.15
C ALA A 215 -19.03 27.10 -37.68
N HIS A 216 -18.74 25.85 -37.29
CA HIS A 216 -19.70 24.92 -36.70
C HIS A 216 -19.31 24.54 -35.26
N PRO A 217 -20.28 24.45 -34.32
CA PRO A 217 -19.99 24.02 -32.96
C PRO A 217 -19.64 22.52 -32.93
N PRO A 218 -18.68 22.09 -32.10
CA PRO A 218 -18.41 20.66 -31.93
C PRO A 218 -19.63 19.93 -31.34
N LEU A 219 -19.94 18.77 -31.91
CA LEU A 219 -20.96 17.86 -31.41
C LEU A 219 -20.61 17.40 -29.99
N THR A 220 -21.62 17.35 -29.12
CA THR A 220 -21.50 16.66 -27.84
C THR A 220 -21.59 15.14 -28.04
N TYR A 221 -21.15 14.41 -27.01
CA TYR A 221 -21.15 12.94 -26.99
C TYR A 221 -22.52 12.29 -27.30
N LEU A 222 -23.64 12.97 -27.05
CA LEU A 222 -24.99 12.49 -27.36
C LEU A 222 -25.37 12.75 -28.83
N GLU A 223 -25.12 13.97 -29.33
CA GLU A 223 -25.35 14.34 -30.73
C GLU A 223 -24.50 13.46 -31.67
N ALA A 224 -23.25 13.16 -31.26
CA ALA A 224 -22.33 12.25 -31.95
C ALA A 224 -22.70 10.75 -31.82
N ARG A 225 -23.65 10.39 -30.95
CA ARG A 225 -24.21 9.03 -30.81
C ARG A 225 -25.55 8.84 -31.53
N GLY A 226 -26.08 9.89 -32.17
CA GLY A 226 -27.31 9.78 -32.98
C GLY A 226 -28.62 9.68 -32.19
N THR A 227 -28.59 9.86 -30.87
CA THR A 227 -29.80 9.92 -30.03
C THR A 227 -30.30 11.36 -29.96
N TRP A 228 -31.38 11.67 -30.69
CA TRP A 228 -31.97 13.01 -30.79
C TRP A 228 -33.42 13.02 -30.30
N ASP A 229 -33.77 14.07 -29.54
CA ASP A 229 -35.13 14.55 -29.27
C ASP A 229 -35.14 16.06 -29.58
N ASP A 230 -36.21 16.57 -30.20
CA ASP A 230 -36.23 17.87 -30.92
C ASP A 230 -36.14 19.15 -30.05
N PHE A 231 -35.82 19.06 -28.76
CA PHE A 231 -35.94 20.15 -27.78
C PHE A 231 -34.61 20.76 -27.31
N TYR A 232 -33.58 20.84 -28.16
CA TYR A 232 -32.31 21.53 -27.84
C TYR A 232 -32.11 22.85 -28.60
N PRO A 233 -31.86 23.99 -27.90
CA PRO A 233 -31.67 25.29 -28.52
C PRO A 233 -30.36 25.42 -29.33
N THR A 234 -30.45 26.19 -30.42
CA THR A 234 -29.37 26.54 -31.34
C THR A 234 -28.16 27.15 -30.62
N ARG A 235 -26.95 26.84 -31.11
CA ARG A 235 -25.69 27.40 -30.61
C ARG A 235 -25.23 28.57 -31.46
N VAL A 236 -24.66 29.58 -30.81
CA VAL A 236 -24.15 30.80 -31.46
C VAL A 236 -22.72 31.06 -30.98
N PHE A 237 -21.83 31.39 -31.92
CA PHE A 237 -20.44 31.73 -31.62
C PHE A 237 -20.32 33.17 -31.15
N CYS A 238 -19.57 33.41 -30.08
CA CYS A 238 -19.26 34.76 -29.60
C CYS A 238 -17.85 35.16 -30.05
N GLU A 239 -17.75 35.95 -31.11
CA GLU A 239 -16.48 36.46 -31.66
C GLU A 239 -15.63 37.25 -30.64
N VAL A 240 -16.25 37.77 -29.58
CA VAL A 240 -15.59 38.57 -28.53
C VAL A 240 -14.86 37.71 -27.49
N CYS A 241 -15.26 36.45 -27.30
CA CYS A 241 -14.63 35.54 -26.32
C CYS A 241 -14.26 34.16 -26.87
N GLY A 242 -14.50 33.88 -28.15
CA GLY A 242 -14.14 32.62 -28.82
C GLY A 242 -14.95 31.41 -28.38
N TYR A 243 -16.11 31.59 -27.72
CA TYR A 243 -16.89 30.50 -27.13
C TYR A 243 -18.27 30.32 -27.77
N TRP A 244 -18.72 29.07 -27.87
CA TRP A 244 -20.04 28.69 -28.39
C TRP A 244 -21.09 28.63 -27.27
N GLY A 245 -21.99 29.60 -27.22
CA GLY A 245 -23.13 29.65 -26.28
C GLY A 245 -24.37 28.95 -26.83
N ARG A 246 -25.32 28.58 -25.95
CA ARG A 246 -26.69 28.16 -26.31
C ARG A 246 -27.64 29.34 -26.10
N VAL A 247 -28.52 29.61 -27.06
CA VAL A 247 -29.50 30.72 -27.02
C VAL A 247 -30.90 30.16 -27.20
N ARG A 248 -31.86 30.50 -26.33
CA ARG A 248 -33.22 29.98 -26.47
C ARG A 248 -33.88 30.57 -27.71
N SER A 249 -34.78 29.81 -28.34
CA SER A 249 -35.55 30.27 -29.51
C SER A 249 -36.40 31.51 -29.24
N GLU A 250 -36.70 31.78 -27.97
CA GLU A 250 -37.44 32.94 -27.46
C GLU A 250 -36.66 34.27 -27.59
N ASP A 251 -35.32 34.24 -27.69
CA ASP A 251 -34.45 35.43 -27.62
C ASP A 251 -34.06 36.01 -29.00
N LEU A 252 -34.60 35.48 -30.12
CA LEU A 252 -34.25 35.90 -31.48
C LEU A 252 -35.28 36.89 -32.07
N PRO A 253 -34.88 38.12 -32.48
CA PRO A 253 -35.80 39.06 -33.12
C PRO A 253 -36.07 38.67 -34.58
N LEU A 254 -37.35 38.65 -34.96
CA LEU A 254 -37.78 38.47 -36.35
C LEU A 254 -37.45 39.73 -37.18
N PRO A 255 -36.94 39.60 -38.42
CA PRO A 255 -36.75 40.72 -39.33
C PRO A 255 -38.07 41.06 -40.05
N ASP A 256 -38.63 42.23 -39.77
CA ASP A 256 -39.78 42.78 -40.51
C ASP A 256 -39.31 43.45 -41.84
N VAL A 257 -40.18 43.46 -42.85
CA VAL A 257 -39.79 43.71 -44.26
C VAL A 257 -40.26 45.08 -44.74
N GLY A 258 -39.42 46.12 -44.60
CA GLY A 258 -39.78 47.46 -45.10
C GLY A 258 -38.64 48.50 -45.19
N ASN A 259 -38.37 48.96 -46.41
CA ASN A 259 -37.79 50.25 -46.80
C ASN A 259 -36.63 50.90 -45.99
N ALA A 260 -35.42 50.51 -46.35
CA ALA A 260 -34.36 51.37 -46.91
C ALA A 260 -34.19 52.87 -46.47
N ARG A 261 -32.92 53.17 -46.13
CA ARG A 261 -32.18 54.46 -46.11
C ARG A 261 -32.15 55.31 -44.82
N ASN A 262 -30.93 55.70 -44.48
CA ASN A 262 -30.50 56.74 -43.52
C ASN A 262 -30.87 56.58 -42.04
N LEU A 263 -29.99 55.88 -41.29
CA LEU A 263 -29.41 56.44 -40.06
C LEU A 263 -28.09 55.73 -39.71
N ARG A 264 -27.03 56.51 -39.46
CA ARG A 264 -25.78 56.04 -38.83
C ARG A 264 -25.84 56.31 -37.33
N SER A 265 -25.14 55.46 -36.57
CA SER A 265 -24.84 55.56 -35.12
C SER A 265 -25.91 55.09 -34.12
N THR A 266 -25.41 54.38 -33.10
CA THR A 266 -26.04 54.05 -31.80
C THR A 266 -27.40 53.33 -31.77
N LEU A 267 -27.38 52.00 -31.97
CA LEU A 267 -28.21 51.08 -31.18
C LEU A 267 -27.33 50.27 -30.22
N ARG A 268 -27.84 49.96 -29.02
CA ARG A 268 -27.12 49.21 -27.98
C ARG A 268 -27.55 47.74 -27.94
N VAL A 269 -26.79 46.85 -28.57
CA VAL A 269 -26.93 45.40 -28.32
C VAL A 269 -26.26 45.06 -26.98
N ARG A 270 -27.05 44.74 -25.96
CA ARG A 270 -26.54 44.33 -24.64
C ARG A 270 -25.96 42.91 -24.73
N HIS A 271 -24.64 42.77 -24.64
CA HIS A 271 -24.01 41.47 -24.45
C HIS A 271 -24.35 40.91 -23.06
N PHE A 272 -24.80 39.66 -22.98
CA PHE A 272 -25.00 38.97 -21.71
C PHE A 272 -23.70 38.25 -21.27
N CYS A 273 -22.78 39.03 -20.69
CA CYS A 273 -21.57 38.49 -20.07
C CYS A 273 -21.91 37.89 -18.69
N PRO A 274 -21.44 36.68 -18.34
CA PRO A 274 -21.87 35.97 -17.13
C PRO A 274 -21.22 36.50 -15.84
N SER A 275 -21.55 37.73 -15.42
CA SER A 275 -20.97 38.36 -14.22
C SER A 275 -21.91 39.21 -13.35
N THR A 276 -23.16 39.48 -13.76
CA THR A 276 -24.10 40.35 -13.00
C THR A 276 -25.56 39.91 -13.12
N ARG A 277 -26.32 39.91 -12.00
CA ARG A 277 -27.72 39.41 -11.88
C ARG A 277 -28.79 40.54 -11.90
N LEU A 278 -30.04 40.15 -12.20
CA LEU A 278 -31.35 40.85 -12.01
C LEU A 278 -31.63 42.04 -12.96
N PHE A 279 -32.88 42.39 -13.32
CA PHE A 279 -34.18 42.32 -12.60
C PHE A 279 -35.42 41.93 -13.47
N LEU A 280 -36.62 42.00 -12.86
CA LEU A 280 -37.96 41.50 -13.28
C LEU A 280 -38.88 42.50 -14.02
N THR A 281 -39.98 41.98 -14.60
CA THR A 281 -41.30 42.64 -14.77
C THR A 281 -42.46 41.64 -14.57
N CYS A 282 -43.66 42.11 -14.16
CA CYS A 282 -44.93 41.35 -14.06
C CYS A 282 -45.80 41.60 -15.35
N ASN A 283 -47.04 41.13 -15.58
CA ASN A 283 -48.17 40.61 -14.75
C ASN A 283 -49.19 39.88 -15.72
N PRO A 284 -50.51 39.77 -15.46
CA PRO A 284 -51.30 38.80 -14.64
C PRO A 284 -52.17 37.80 -15.47
N GLU A 285 -53.16 37.15 -14.81
CA GLU A 285 -54.36 36.42 -15.32
C GLU A 285 -54.21 34.95 -15.82
N ALA A 286 -55.24 34.06 -15.75
CA ALA A 286 -56.43 33.95 -14.88
C ALA A 286 -57.19 32.58 -15.03
N ARG A 287 -58.04 32.24 -14.05
CA ARG A 287 -59.20 31.29 -14.06
C ARG A 287 -58.93 29.77 -14.22
N ILE A 288 -59.39 28.93 -13.27
CA ILE A 288 -60.74 28.34 -13.03
C ILE A 288 -61.15 27.25 -14.03
N LEU A 289 -61.37 26.03 -13.53
CA LEU A 289 -62.57 25.21 -13.81
C LEU A 289 -62.80 24.15 -12.71
N THR A 290 -63.93 23.45 -12.75
CA THR A 290 -64.56 22.76 -11.60
C THR A 290 -65.19 21.41 -11.97
N MET A 291 -65.75 20.72 -10.96
CA MET A 291 -66.67 19.55 -11.04
C MET A 291 -66.01 18.17 -11.25
N SER A 292 -66.53 17.05 -10.69
CA SER A 292 -67.46 16.85 -9.55
C SER A 292 -67.49 15.36 -9.13
N SER A 293 -68.14 15.05 -8.00
CA SER A 293 -69.01 13.87 -7.73
C SER A 293 -68.52 12.41 -7.96
N SER A 294 -68.88 11.38 -7.18
CA SER A 294 -69.16 11.19 -5.74
C SER A 294 -69.91 9.84 -5.54
N GLU A 295 -69.50 9.00 -4.58
CA GLU A 295 -70.35 8.06 -3.80
C GLU A 295 -69.44 7.41 -2.71
N GLN A 296 -69.73 7.58 -1.39
CA GLN A 296 -70.67 6.82 -0.52
C GLN A 296 -70.16 5.42 -0.12
N ALA A 297 -70.30 4.89 1.12
CA ALA A 297 -70.86 5.37 2.41
C ALA A 297 -70.42 4.38 3.55
N ASP A 298 -70.48 4.59 4.87
CA ASP A 298 -70.57 5.77 5.79
C ASP A 298 -70.33 5.26 7.25
N ALA A 299 -71.19 5.57 8.24
CA ALA A 299 -71.44 4.88 9.53
C ALA A 299 -70.43 5.00 10.71
N SER A 300 -70.17 6.24 11.13
CA SER A 300 -70.48 6.80 12.48
C SER A 300 -70.15 6.10 13.84
N LYS A 301 -69.65 6.93 14.78
CA LYS A 301 -69.80 6.94 16.28
C LYS A 301 -69.11 5.80 17.09
N ALA A 302 -68.29 6.04 18.13
CA ALA A 302 -68.40 6.86 19.37
C ALA A 302 -69.20 6.16 20.51
N ALA A 303 -68.87 6.28 21.80
CA ALA A 303 -67.83 7.09 22.48
C ALA A 303 -66.88 6.18 23.34
N GLU A 304 -66.38 6.42 24.57
CA GLU A 304 -66.55 7.49 25.58
C GLU A 304 -65.43 7.51 26.67
N SER A 305 -65.47 8.52 27.55
CA SER A 305 -64.78 8.69 28.85
C SER A 305 -63.30 9.15 28.94
N ALA A 306 -63.08 10.06 29.88
CA ALA A 306 -61.84 10.70 30.34
C ALA A 306 -62.04 11.03 31.86
N PRO A 307 -61.18 11.75 32.63
CA PRO A 307 -59.92 12.42 32.28
C PRO A 307 -58.74 12.23 33.28
N ALA A 308 -57.65 12.93 32.97
CA ALA A 308 -56.35 13.02 33.67
C ALA A 308 -56.34 13.42 35.17
N GLN A 309 -55.27 13.07 35.91
CA GLN A 309 -54.24 14.00 36.45
C GLN A 309 -53.35 13.43 37.60
N SER A 310 -52.06 13.81 37.56
CA SER A 310 -51.11 13.99 38.68
C SER A 310 -50.44 12.78 39.39
N LEU A 311 -49.16 12.99 39.75
CA LEU A 311 -48.28 12.12 40.55
C LEU A 311 -47.90 12.84 41.85
N PRO A 312 -47.82 12.15 43.01
CA PRO A 312 -47.09 12.62 44.19
C PRO A 312 -45.65 12.09 44.23
N SER A 313 -44.88 12.55 45.24
CA SER A 313 -43.41 12.53 45.26
C SER A 313 -42.75 11.31 45.92
N ARG A 314 -41.47 11.14 45.59
CA ARG A 314 -40.52 10.12 46.06
C ARG A 314 -40.05 10.34 47.51
N PRO A 315 -40.09 9.32 48.41
CA PRO A 315 -39.44 9.37 49.73
C PRO A 315 -37.95 9.00 49.71
N ALA A 316 -37.26 9.23 50.84
CA ALA A 316 -35.79 9.19 50.97
C ALA A 316 -35.18 7.80 51.21
N LYS A 317 -33.84 7.72 51.21
CA LYS A 317 -33.06 6.50 51.52
C LYS A 317 -33.01 6.20 53.02
N GLN A 318 -32.99 4.91 53.36
CA GLN A 318 -32.34 4.37 54.57
C GLN A 318 -31.41 3.20 54.18
N PRO A 319 -30.40 2.85 54.99
CA PRO A 319 -29.41 1.82 54.68
C PRO A 319 -29.89 0.40 54.99
N LYS A 320 -29.30 -0.62 54.34
CA LYS A 320 -29.39 -2.04 54.71
C LYS A 320 -28.08 -2.80 54.42
N ASP A 321 -27.94 -3.96 55.06
CA ASP A 321 -26.69 -4.62 55.39
C ASP A 321 -25.99 -5.43 54.28
N LYS A 322 -24.76 -5.84 54.60
CA LYS A 322 -23.94 -6.78 53.83
C LYS A 322 -24.42 -8.22 54.04
N GLY A 323 -25.25 -8.73 53.14
CA GLY A 323 -25.50 -10.17 53.02
C GLY A 323 -24.24 -10.96 52.58
N PRO A 324 -24.22 -12.30 52.74
CA PRO A 324 -23.10 -13.13 52.34
C PRO A 324 -22.82 -13.10 50.83
N LYS A 325 -21.56 -13.32 50.44
CA LYS A 325 -21.21 -13.51 49.02
C LYS A 325 -21.64 -14.89 48.56
N GLY A 326 -22.58 -14.95 47.61
CA GLY A 326 -22.81 -16.16 46.81
C GLY A 326 -21.59 -16.52 45.94
N PRO A 327 -21.61 -17.70 45.29
CA PRO A 327 -20.52 -18.13 44.42
C PRO A 327 -20.24 -17.12 43.30
N LYS A 328 -18.96 -16.94 42.96
CA LYS A 328 -18.61 -16.22 41.72
C LYS A 328 -18.99 -17.11 40.54
N GLY A 329 -19.84 -16.59 39.64
CA GLY A 329 -20.08 -17.23 38.34
C GLY A 329 -18.78 -17.38 37.51
N PRO A 330 -18.80 -18.20 36.45
CA PRO A 330 -17.63 -18.45 35.62
C PRO A 330 -17.09 -17.14 35.03
N LYS A 331 -15.76 -16.98 35.05
CA LYS A 331 -15.07 -15.71 34.71
C LYS A 331 -15.25 -15.28 33.25
N ASN A 332 -15.69 -16.20 32.39
CA ASN A 332 -15.82 -16.00 30.94
C ASN A 332 -17.29 -15.77 30.52
N ALA A 333 -18.23 -15.64 31.46
CA ALA A 333 -19.65 -15.46 31.16
C ALA A 333 -19.91 -14.25 30.25
N GLY A 334 -20.41 -14.50 29.04
CA GLY A 334 -20.62 -13.50 27.99
C GLY A 334 -19.49 -13.38 26.94
N LEU A 335 -18.39 -14.12 27.09
CA LEU A 335 -17.38 -14.29 26.04
C LEU A 335 -17.64 -15.54 25.18
N GLU A 336 -18.12 -16.62 25.79
CA GLU A 336 -18.41 -17.90 25.15
C GLU A 336 -19.88 -17.99 24.69
N LEU A 337 -20.20 -18.85 23.72
CA LEU A 337 -21.57 -19.16 23.33
C LEU A 337 -22.37 -19.71 24.53
N SER A 338 -23.66 -19.39 24.59
CA SER A 338 -24.56 -19.85 25.67
C SER A 338 -24.83 -21.37 25.64
N THR A 339 -24.69 -21.98 24.46
CA THR A 339 -24.83 -23.43 24.22
C THR A 339 -23.64 -23.87 23.36
N PRO A 340 -22.81 -24.83 23.81
CA PRO A 340 -21.74 -25.38 22.98
C PRO A 340 -22.32 -26.12 21.75
N PRO A 341 -21.68 -26.02 20.56
CA PRO A 341 -22.10 -26.79 19.40
C PRO A 341 -22.06 -28.31 19.60
N GLU A 342 -23.06 -29.02 19.09
CA GLU A 342 -23.23 -30.47 19.23
C GLU A 342 -22.03 -31.28 18.72
N PHE A 343 -21.35 -30.78 17.68
CA PHE A 343 -20.16 -31.43 17.09
C PHE A 343 -18.96 -31.52 18.05
N ILE A 344 -18.93 -30.72 19.14
CA ILE A 344 -17.88 -30.83 20.15
C ILE A 344 -18.04 -32.15 20.91
N GLN A 345 -19.24 -32.48 21.38
CA GLN A 345 -19.48 -33.72 22.13
C GLN A 345 -19.30 -34.96 21.24
N HIS A 346 -19.82 -34.94 20.01
CA HIS A 346 -19.68 -36.03 19.04
C HIS A 346 -18.21 -36.40 18.76
N ARG A 347 -17.33 -35.40 18.60
CA ARG A 347 -15.87 -35.65 18.46
C ARG A 347 -15.29 -36.30 19.72
N LEU A 348 -15.65 -35.80 20.90
CA LEU A 348 -15.12 -36.30 22.18
C LEU A 348 -15.51 -37.77 22.43
N ASP A 349 -16.77 -38.12 22.19
CA ASP A 349 -17.28 -39.49 22.37
C ASP A 349 -16.56 -40.50 21.45
N ILE A 350 -16.28 -40.11 20.20
CA ILE A 350 -15.50 -40.93 19.25
C ILE A 350 -14.03 -41.02 19.69
N PHE A 351 -13.42 -39.90 20.10
CA PHE A 351 -12.02 -39.86 20.54
C PHE A 351 -11.80 -40.76 21.76
N ASP A 352 -12.62 -40.63 22.80
CA ASP A 352 -12.48 -41.41 24.03
C ASP A 352 -12.74 -42.91 23.79
N LYS A 353 -13.67 -43.26 22.88
CA LYS A 353 -13.89 -44.64 22.41
C LYS A 353 -12.66 -45.25 21.73
N ILE A 354 -12.03 -44.52 20.80
CA ILE A 354 -10.86 -45.03 20.06
C ILE A 354 -9.60 -44.98 20.95
N LYS A 355 -9.52 -44.02 21.88
CA LYS A 355 -8.44 -43.91 22.86
C LYS A 355 -8.42 -45.15 23.77
N ALA A 356 -9.56 -45.54 24.31
CA ALA A 356 -9.67 -46.76 25.12
C ALA A 356 -9.20 -48.02 24.34
N ARG A 357 -9.47 -48.09 23.03
CA ARG A 357 -8.95 -49.14 22.15
C ARG A 357 -7.42 -49.08 22.00
N GLN A 358 -6.84 -47.91 21.73
CA GLN A 358 -5.39 -47.79 21.51
C GLN A 358 -4.56 -47.89 22.79
N ASP A 359 -5.04 -47.36 23.91
CA ASP A 359 -4.38 -47.53 25.20
C ASP A 359 -4.33 -49.02 25.59
N ALA A 360 -5.36 -49.82 25.25
CA ALA A 360 -5.36 -51.27 25.40
C ALA A 360 -4.42 -51.99 24.39
N GLU A 361 -4.42 -51.59 23.11
CA GLU A 361 -3.47 -52.09 22.10
C GLU A 361 -2.01 -51.85 22.51
N ILE A 362 -1.71 -50.70 23.14
CA ILE A 362 -0.37 -50.35 23.63
C ILE A 362 -0.04 -51.08 24.93
N ALA A 363 -0.99 -51.24 25.85
CA ALA A 363 -0.81 -52.02 27.09
C ALA A 363 -0.46 -53.49 26.80
N ALA A 364 -0.96 -54.05 25.70
CA ALA A 364 -0.67 -55.42 25.26
C ALA A 364 0.71 -55.61 24.59
N LYS A 365 1.45 -54.53 24.28
CA LYS A 365 2.77 -54.64 23.62
C LYS A 365 3.88 -55.06 24.60
N PRO A 366 4.86 -55.88 24.15
CA PRO A 366 5.99 -56.28 24.97
C PRO A 366 6.81 -55.07 25.42
N ARG A 367 7.43 -55.22 26.59
CA ARG A 367 8.23 -54.19 27.26
C ARG A 367 9.68 -54.64 27.23
N GLU A 368 10.43 -54.04 26.31
CA GLU A 368 11.79 -54.40 25.97
C GLU A 368 12.77 -53.33 26.46
N GLU A 369 13.97 -53.73 26.85
CA GLU A 369 15.01 -52.78 27.25
C GLU A 369 15.59 -52.08 26.01
N ILE A 370 15.56 -50.74 26.02
CA ILE A 370 16.01 -49.90 24.91
C ILE A 370 17.14 -48.97 25.32
N THR A 371 18.05 -48.69 24.38
CA THR A 371 19.19 -47.77 24.54
C THR A 371 18.89 -46.45 23.84
N ILE A 372 19.07 -45.34 24.55
CA ILE A 372 18.70 -44.00 24.11
C ILE A 372 19.98 -43.15 24.07
N SER A 373 20.54 -42.97 22.88
CA SER A 373 21.82 -42.27 22.70
C SER A 373 21.58 -40.75 22.53
N LEU A 374 22.20 -39.95 23.40
CA LEU A 374 22.05 -38.49 23.45
C LEU A 374 23.18 -37.76 22.68
N PRO A 375 23.01 -36.47 22.30
CA PRO A 375 23.95 -35.78 21.41
C PRO A 375 25.33 -35.48 22.05
N ASN A 376 25.43 -35.64 23.37
CA ASN A 376 26.68 -35.52 24.15
C ASN A 376 27.45 -36.85 24.26
N GLY A 377 27.03 -37.90 23.56
CA GLY A 377 27.63 -39.24 23.64
C GLY A 377 27.27 -40.03 24.90
N LYS A 378 26.36 -39.54 25.75
CA LYS A 378 25.81 -40.32 26.85
C LYS A 378 24.69 -41.22 26.33
N GLU A 379 24.64 -42.45 26.84
CA GLU A 379 23.49 -43.34 26.65
C GLU A 379 22.67 -43.44 27.94
N GLU A 380 21.35 -43.45 27.80
CA GLU A 380 20.41 -43.76 28.88
C GLU A 380 19.71 -45.09 28.57
N LYS A 381 19.33 -45.83 29.61
CA LYS A 381 18.48 -47.02 29.49
C LYS A 381 17.01 -46.64 29.66
N GLY A 382 16.13 -47.28 28.90
CA GLY A 382 14.68 -47.13 29.00
C GLY A 382 13.94 -48.42 28.70
N THR A 383 12.62 -48.36 28.79
CA THR A 383 11.68 -49.45 28.46
C THR A 383 10.80 -49.03 27.28
N SER A 384 10.67 -49.89 26.27
CA SER A 384 9.82 -49.63 25.11
C SER A 384 8.35 -49.46 25.50
N TRP A 385 7.63 -48.61 24.76
CA TRP A 385 6.23 -48.23 25.00
C TRP A 385 5.94 -47.59 26.37
N GLU A 386 6.97 -47.26 27.16
CA GLU A 386 6.85 -46.65 28.50
C GLU A 386 7.72 -45.40 28.65
N THR A 387 9.00 -45.47 28.30
CA THR A 387 9.94 -44.35 28.45
C THR A 387 9.68 -43.28 27.38
N THR A 388 9.48 -42.02 27.80
CA THR A 388 9.23 -40.88 26.92
C THR A 388 10.43 -39.93 26.87
N PRO A 389 10.60 -39.14 25.79
CA PRO A 389 11.63 -38.10 25.74
C PRO A 389 11.49 -37.06 26.87
N GLY A 390 10.26 -36.75 27.29
CA GLY A 390 9.99 -35.89 28.44
C GLY A 390 10.44 -36.49 29.78
N ALA A 391 10.37 -37.81 29.94
CA ALA A 391 10.91 -38.49 31.12
C ALA A 391 12.45 -38.39 31.17
N ILE A 392 13.13 -38.59 30.04
CA ILE A 392 14.59 -38.42 29.93
C ILE A 392 14.99 -36.96 30.20
N ALA A 393 14.32 -35.99 29.57
CA ALA A 393 14.57 -34.56 29.81
C ALA A 393 14.40 -34.17 31.29
N LYS A 394 13.36 -34.71 31.95
CA LYS A 394 13.09 -34.53 33.39
C LYS A 394 14.20 -35.13 34.27
N GLY A 395 14.71 -36.30 33.89
CA GLY A 395 15.80 -36.98 34.59
C GLY A 395 17.13 -36.24 34.51
N ILE A 396 17.40 -35.57 33.38
CA ILE A 396 18.56 -34.68 33.22
C ILE A 396 18.39 -33.40 34.05
N SER A 397 17.31 -32.63 33.83
CA SER A 397 16.92 -31.54 34.75
C SER A 397 15.50 -31.02 34.52
N LYS A 398 14.88 -30.51 35.59
CA LYS A 398 13.56 -29.85 35.53
C LYS A 398 13.56 -28.61 34.61
N SER A 399 14.66 -27.85 34.57
CA SER A 399 14.78 -26.66 33.71
C SER A 399 14.97 -27.02 32.23
N LEU A 400 15.59 -28.16 31.91
CA LEU A 400 15.65 -28.68 30.55
C LEU A 400 14.25 -29.06 30.06
N LEU A 401 13.48 -29.82 30.85
CA LEU A 401 12.08 -30.13 30.52
C LEU A 401 11.23 -28.86 30.32
N GLU A 402 11.39 -27.83 31.16
CA GLU A 402 10.62 -26.58 31.04
C GLU A 402 11.04 -25.68 29.87
N ARG A 403 12.22 -25.90 29.27
CA ARG A 403 12.71 -25.19 28.07
C ARG A 403 12.47 -25.98 26.78
N THR A 404 12.45 -27.31 26.86
CA THR A 404 12.26 -28.19 25.69
C THR A 404 10.84 -28.03 25.15
N VAL A 405 10.74 -27.78 23.85
CA VAL A 405 9.47 -27.65 23.11
C VAL A 405 9.07 -29.01 22.52
N ILE A 406 10.04 -29.72 21.94
CA ILE A 406 9.82 -30.96 21.20
C ILE A 406 11.08 -31.84 21.23
N SER A 407 10.98 -33.10 20.80
CA SER A 407 12.15 -33.97 20.58
C SER A 407 12.30 -34.38 19.12
N ARG A 408 13.51 -34.82 18.75
CA ARG A 408 13.80 -35.52 17.50
C ARG A 408 14.31 -36.93 17.83
N VAL A 409 13.74 -37.94 17.18
CA VAL A 409 14.03 -39.36 17.38
C VAL A 409 14.43 -39.95 16.03
N ASP A 410 15.66 -40.47 15.92
CA ASP A 410 16.27 -41.00 14.69
C ASP A 410 16.23 -40.05 13.46
N GLY A 411 15.98 -38.76 13.67
CA GLY A 411 15.84 -37.73 12.62
C GLY A 411 14.43 -37.14 12.50
N GLU A 412 13.40 -37.86 12.95
CA GLU A 412 11.99 -37.44 12.88
C GLU A 412 11.55 -36.64 14.10
N LEU A 413 10.61 -35.70 13.96
CA LEU A 413 10.06 -34.95 15.09
C LEU A 413 9.06 -35.80 15.90
N TRP A 414 9.15 -35.73 17.23
CA TRP A 414 8.48 -36.67 18.14
C TRP A 414 7.99 -35.95 19.41
N ASP A 415 6.72 -36.14 19.79
CA ASP A 415 6.13 -35.53 20.98
C ASP A 415 6.85 -35.96 22.26
N LEU A 416 7.12 -35.02 23.17
CA LEU A 416 7.80 -35.32 24.44
C LEU A 416 7.03 -36.30 25.34
N THR A 417 5.72 -36.46 25.10
CA THR A 417 4.81 -37.38 25.79
C THR A 417 4.65 -38.72 25.08
N ARG A 418 5.06 -38.88 23.81
CA ARG A 418 4.94 -40.14 23.06
C ARG A 418 6.05 -41.11 23.53
N PRO A 419 5.72 -42.32 23.99
CA PRO A 419 6.72 -43.32 24.39
C PRO A 419 7.63 -43.72 23.22
N LEU A 420 8.87 -44.07 23.54
CA LEU A 420 9.85 -44.60 22.58
C LEU A 420 9.57 -46.07 22.30
N GLU A 421 9.64 -46.46 21.03
CA GLU A 421 9.18 -47.78 20.56
C GLU A 421 10.32 -48.79 20.41
N LYS A 422 11.57 -48.30 20.33
CA LYS A 422 12.82 -49.04 20.08
C LYS A 422 14.03 -48.21 20.59
N SER A 423 15.23 -48.80 20.60
CA SER A 423 16.49 -48.05 20.77
C SER A 423 16.65 -47.00 19.66
N CYS A 424 17.12 -45.80 20.00
CA CYS A 424 17.10 -44.63 19.12
C CYS A 424 18.12 -43.55 19.51
N LYS A 425 18.46 -42.67 18.56
CA LYS A 425 19.14 -41.40 18.85
C LYS A 425 18.09 -40.33 19.23
N LEU A 426 18.24 -39.73 20.41
CA LEU A 426 17.34 -38.69 20.92
C LEU A 426 18.02 -37.32 20.95
N GLU A 427 17.38 -36.32 20.35
CA GLU A 427 17.77 -34.90 20.43
C GLU A 427 16.62 -34.10 21.07
N LEU A 428 16.92 -33.18 21.98
CA LEU A 428 15.93 -32.32 22.65
C LEU A 428 16.00 -30.91 22.06
N ILE A 429 14.85 -30.41 21.59
CA ILE A 429 14.73 -29.17 20.82
C ILE A 429 13.96 -28.14 21.66
N ASP A 430 14.53 -26.96 21.84
CA ASP A 430 13.88 -25.83 22.53
C ASP A 430 13.30 -24.79 21.55
N PHE A 431 12.81 -23.67 22.09
CA PHE A 431 12.13 -22.65 21.31
C PHE A 431 13.07 -21.86 20.38
N GLU A 432 14.40 -21.91 20.52
CA GLU A 432 15.25 -21.11 19.63
C GLU A 432 15.50 -21.79 18.27
N ASP A 433 15.38 -23.11 18.18
CA ASP A 433 15.41 -23.88 16.93
C ASP A 433 14.22 -23.56 15.99
N LYS A 434 14.46 -23.66 14.68
CA LYS A 434 13.48 -23.33 13.64
C LYS A 434 12.24 -24.25 13.64
N GLU A 435 12.42 -25.55 13.85
CA GLU A 435 11.30 -26.50 13.95
C GLU A 435 10.65 -26.43 15.34
N GLY A 436 11.44 -26.11 16.38
CA GLY A 436 10.92 -25.72 17.70
C GLY A 436 9.91 -24.57 17.63
N LYS A 437 10.24 -23.47 16.96
CA LYS A 437 9.32 -22.31 16.76
C LYS A 437 8.03 -22.72 16.04
N LYS A 438 8.14 -23.54 14.97
CA LYS A 438 6.98 -24.04 14.23
C LYS A 438 6.04 -24.88 15.09
N VAL A 439 6.55 -25.87 15.82
CA VAL A 439 5.74 -26.73 16.71
C VAL A 439 5.07 -25.90 17.80
N PHE A 440 5.80 -24.96 18.41
CA PHE A 440 5.27 -24.06 19.43
C PHE A 440 4.13 -23.17 18.92
N TRP A 441 4.29 -22.56 17.75
CA TRP A 441 3.25 -21.74 17.12
C TRP A 441 2.08 -22.56 16.59
N HIS A 442 2.31 -23.78 16.13
CA HIS A 442 1.23 -24.69 15.72
C HIS A 442 0.36 -25.16 16.91
N SER A 443 0.97 -25.50 18.05
CA SER A 443 0.22 -25.68 19.31
C SER A 443 -0.52 -24.41 19.75
N SER A 444 0.03 -23.23 19.47
CA SER A 444 -0.64 -21.95 19.76
C SER A 444 -1.83 -21.71 18.83
N ALA A 445 -1.79 -22.19 17.59
CA ALA A 445 -2.94 -22.18 16.68
C ALA A 445 -4.09 -23.05 17.23
N HIS A 446 -3.81 -24.23 17.80
CA HIS A 446 -4.85 -25.06 18.43
C HIS A 446 -5.55 -24.35 19.60
N ILE A 447 -4.81 -23.60 20.44
CA ILE A 447 -5.39 -22.78 21.51
C ILE A 447 -6.30 -21.67 20.95
N LEU A 448 -5.91 -21.04 19.83
CA LEU A 448 -6.78 -20.07 19.14
C LEU A 448 -8.03 -20.75 18.55
N GLY A 449 -7.88 -21.97 18.01
CA GLY A 449 -8.99 -22.76 17.47
C GLY A 449 -10.04 -23.11 18.53
N GLU A 450 -9.61 -23.58 19.71
CA GLU A 450 -10.52 -23.86 20.83
C GLU A 450 -11.21 -22.57 21.32
N ALA A 451 -10.46 -21.47 21.42
CA ALA A 451 -11.02 -20.16 21.79
C ALA A 451 -12.05 -19.68 20.75
N ALA A 452 -11.86 -19.98 19.46
CA ALA A 452 -12.78 -19.63 18.39
C ALA A 452 -14.02 -20.53 18.33
N GLU A 453 -13.88 -21.85 18.51
CA GLU A 453 -15.02 -22.77 18.64
C GLU A 453 -15.91 -22.36 19.83
N LYS A 454 -15.31 -22.01 20.99
CA LYS A 454 -16.03 -21.48 22.16
C LYS A 454 -16.68 -20.11 21.93
N ARG A 455 -16.06 -19.23 21.13
CA ARG A 455 -16.53 -17.86 20.88
C ARG A 455 -17.63 -17.77 19.82
N PHE A 456 -17.52 -18.56 18.75
CA PHE A 456 -18.30 -18.40 17.51
C PHE A 456 -18.97 -19.69 17.03
N GLY A 457 -18.66 -20.86 17.59
CA GLY A 457 -19.13 -22.16 17.07
C GLY A 457 -18.59 -22.51 15.69
N CYS A 458 -17.56 -21.79 15.24
CA CYS A 458 -17.04 -21.84 13.88
C CYS A 458 -16.43 -23.19 13.50
N TYR A 459 -16.45 -23.52 12.21
CA TYR A 459 -15.73 -24.67 11.69
C TYR A 459 -14.28 -24.29 11.42
N LEU A 460 -13.37 -24.91 12.17
CA LEU A 460 -11.94 -24.77 11.97
C LEU A 460 -11.53 -25.38 10.64
N CYS A 461 -10.79 -24.62 9.82
CA CYS A 461 -10.38 -25.02 8.48
C CYS A 461 -8.90 -25.42 8.45
N ASN A 462 -7.99 -24.44 8.46
CA ASN A 462 -6.54 -24.63 8.34
C ASN A 462 -5.78 -23.72 9.32
N GLY A 463 -4.82 -24.26 10.08
CA GLY A 463 -4.14 -23.55 11.16
C GLY A 463 -2.61 -23.71 11.22
N PRO A 464 -1.85 -23.27 10.19
CA PRO A 464 -0.40 -23.47 10.13
C PRO A 464 0.38 -22.41 10.91
N PRO A 465 1.62 -22.74 11.36
CA PRO A 465 2.60 -21.74 11.77
C PRO A 465 3.11 -20.95 10.55
N THR A 466 3.59 -19.73 10.77
CA THR A 466 4.14 -18.83 9.75
C THR A 466 5.54 -18.33 10.14
N GLU A 467 6.45 -18.25 9.16
CA GLU A 467 7.80 -17.73 9.36
C GLU A 467 7.88 -16.20 9.14
N ASP A 468 7.27 -15.69 8.07
CA ASP A 468 7.07 -14.25 7.83
C ASP A 468 5.59 -13.96 7.48
N PRO A 469 4.86 -13.16 8.28
CA PRO A 469 5.25 -12.70 9.60
C PRO A 469 5.36 -13.88 10.59
N PRO A 470 6.25 -13.82 11.60
CA PRO A 470 6.41 -14.91 12.55
C PRO A 470 5.14 -15.10 13.40
N GLY A 471 4.81 -16.37 13.67
CA GLY A 471 3.64 -16.74 14.48
C GLY A 471 2.83 -17.86 13.83
N PHE A 472 1.52 -17.67 13.75
CA PHE A 472 0.57 -18.61 13.17
C PHE A 472 -0.70 -17.87 12.69
N TYR A 473 -1.55 -18.57 11.95
CA TYR A 473 -2.94 -18.15 11.77
C TYR A 473 -3.90 -19.33 11.88
N TYR A 474 -5.20 -19.04 11.97
CA TYR A 474 -6.27 -20.00 11.79
C TYR A 474 -7.33 -19.46 10.83
N ASP A 475 -7.68 -20.23 9.81
CA ASP A 475 -8.84 -20.02 8.93
C ASP A 475 -10.10 -20.64 9.54
N MET A 476 -11.15 -19.84 9.66
CA MET A 476 -12.40 -20.20 10.34
C MET A 476 -13.61 -19.94 9.43
N ALA A 477 -14.60 -20.83 9.46
CA ALA A 477 -15.79 -20.75 8.64
C ALA A 477 -17.08 -21.00 9.45
N ASN A 478 -18.23 -20.95 8.77
CA ASN A 478 -19.55 -21.23 9.36
C ASN A 478 -19.83 -20.43 10.65
N MET A 479 -19.64 -19.11 10.59
CA MET A 479 -19.88 -18.18 11.71
C MET A 479 -21.28 -17.55 11.69
N GLU A 480 -22.28 -18.20 11.09
CA GLU A 480 -23.66 -17.70 10.96
C GLU A 480 -23.79 -16.27 10.36
N GLY A 481 -22.83 -15.86 9.53
CA GLY A 481 -22.75 -14.51 8.96
C GLY A 481 -22.06 -13.46 9.84
N ALA A 482 -21.63 -13.82 11.05
CA ALA A 482 -20.77 -12.97 11.86
C ALA A 482 -19.37 -12.83 11.25
N VAL A 483 -18.81 -11.62 11.33
CA VAL A 483 -17.44 -11.29 10.95
C VAL A 483 -16.64 -11.00 12.22
N VAL A 484 -15.40 -11.45 12.30
CA VAL A 484 -14.52 -11.20 13.46
C VAL A 484 -14.24 -9.71 13.59
N ALA A 485 -14.70 -9.06 14.66
CA ALA A 485 -14.46 -7.64 14.90
C ALA A 485 -13.14 -7.38 15.66
N ASP A 486 -12.66 -6.14 15.66
CA ASP A 486 -11.48 -5.72 16.45
C ASP A 486 -11.73 -5.87 17.96
N GLU A 487 -12.98 -5.80 18.41
CA GLU A 487 -13.38 -6.08 19.79
C GLU A 487 -13.21 -7.58 20.15
N ASP A 488 -13.52 -8.50 19.23
CA ASP A 488 -13.41 -9.95 19.46
C ASP A 488 -11.97 -10.39 19.71
N LYS A 489 -10.99 -9.65 19.19
CA LYS A 489 -9.57 -9.82 19.51
C LYS A 489 -9.32 -9.95 21.02
N THR A 490 -9.94 -9.08 21.82
CA THR A 490 -9.78 -9.07 23.28
C THR A 490 -10.50 -10.25 23.93
N ALA A 491 -11.63 -10.69 23.37
CA ALA A 491 -12.34 -11.88 23.83
C ALA A 491 -11.52 -13.15 23.57
N LEU A 492 -11.02 -13.33 22.35
CA LEU A 492 -10.19 -14.47 21.94
C LEU A 492 -8.87 -14.54 22.72
N GLU A 493 -8.19 -13.40 22.94
CA GLU A 493 -7.03 -13.36 23.83
C GLU A 493 -7.38 -13.76 25.26
N THR A 494 -8.54 -13.34 25.78
CA THR A 494 -8.99 -13.69 27.14
C THR A 494 -9.29 -15.19 27.27
N LEU A 495 -9.97 -15.78 26.29
CA LEU A 495 -10.30 -17.21 26.24
C LEU A 495 -9.04 -18.07 26.06
N SER A 496 -8.15 -17.70 25.12
CA SER A 496 -6.84 -18.35 24.94
C SER A 496 -6.01 -18.31 26.23
N ASN A 497 -6.05 -17.18 26.95
CA ASN A 497 -5.43 -17.05 28.26
C ASN A 497 -6.17 -17.82 29.38
N SER A 498 -7.40 -18.32 29.20
CA SER A 498 -8.02 -19.30 30.11
C SER A 498 -7.42 -20.69 29.87
N ILE A 499 -7.47 -21.13 28.61
CA ILE A 499 -6.98 -22.43 28.10
C ILE A 499 -5.51 -22.67 28.49
N ILE A 500 -4.66 -21.64 28.38
CA ILE A 500 -3.25 -21.66 28.83
C ILE A 500 -3.11 -21.92 30.34
N LYS A 501 -4.01 -21.36 31.17
CA LYS A 501 -3.98 -21.53 32.64
C LYS A 501 -4.54 -22.89 33.08
N GLU A 502 -5.42 -23.48 32.29
CA GLU A 502 -5.98 -24.82 32.50
C GLU A 502 -4.93 -25.92 32.30
N LYS A 503 -3.83 -25.64 31.56
CA LYS A 503 -2.74 -26.57 31.25
C LYS A 503 -3.23 -27.89 30.62
N GLN A 504 -4.20 -27.78 29.72
CA GLN A 504 -4.74 -28.93 28.99
C GLN A 504 -3.60 -29.68 28.28
N PRO A 505 -3.50 -31.02 28.40
CA PRO A 505 -2.50 -31.81 27.69
C PRO A 505 -2.84 -31.87 26.18
N PHE A 506 -1.80 -32.04 25.35
CA PHE A 506 -1.99 -32.46 23.96
C PHE A 506 -1.94 -33.98 23.88
N GLU A 507 -3.07 -34.61 23.51
CA GLU A 507 -3.16 -36.07 23.34
C GLU A 507 -3.18 -36.46 21.85
N ARG A 508 -2.13 -37.16 21.40
CA ARG A 508 -2.02 -37.75 20.04
C ARG A 508 -2.83 -39.05 19.97
N LEU A 509 -3.55 -39.26 18.86
CA LEU A 509 -4.25 -40.51 18.57
C LEU A 509 -4.23 -40.80 17.06
N GLU A 510 -4.15 -42.07 16.65
CA GLU A 510 -4.17 -42.48 15.24
C GLU A 510 -5.53 -43.04 14.82
N MET A 511 -6.13 -42.54 13.74
CA MET A 511 -7.45 -42.94 13.29
C MET A 511 -7.41 -43.42 11.84
N THR A 512 -8.21 -44.43 11.52
CA THR A 512 -8.48 -44.82 10.12
C THR A 512 -9.25 -43.74 9.37
N LYS A 513 -9.22 -43.77 8.04
CA LYS A 513 -9.95 -42.80 7.21
C LYS A 513 -11.46 -42.73 7.55
N ASP A 514 -12.10 -43.86 7.80
CA ASP A 514 -13.53 -43.94 8.12
C ASP A 514 -13.83 -43.34 9.50
N GLU A 515 -13.01 -43.65 10.50
CA GLU A 515 -13.11 -43.06 11.84
C GLU A 515 -12.94 -41.52 11.79
N LEU A 516 -12.06 -41.01 10.92
CA LEU A 516 -11.85 -39.58 10.71
C LEU A 516 -13.05 -38.91 10.03
N LEU A 517 -13.62 -39.54 9.00
CA LEU A 517 -14.81 -39.00 8.30
C LEU A 517 -16.01 -38.92 9.26
N GLU A 518 -16.29 -39.98 10.00
CA GLU A 518 -17.40 -40.00 10.99
C GLU A 518 -17.18 -39.00 12.15
N MET A 519 -15.91 -38.74 12.55
CA MET A 519 -15.59 -37.70 13.53
C MET A 519 -15.79 -36.27 12.99
N PHE A 520 -15.43 -36.02 11.73
CA PHE A 520 -15.40 -34.68 11.13
C PHE A 520 -16.54 -34.35 10.15
N LYS A 521 -17.55 -35.23 10.00
CA LYS A 521 -18.72 -35.09 9.10
C LYS A 521 -19.54 -33.81 9.17
N TYR A 522 -19.33 -32.98 10.19
CA TYR A 522 -19.93 -31.66 10.31
C TYR A 522 -19.17 -30.58 9.52
N SER A 523 -17.93 -30.85 9.10
CA SER A 523 -17.00 -29.89 8.52
C SER A 523 -16.42 -30.40 7.19
N LYS A 524 -17.08 -29.99 6.10
CA LYS A 524 -16.61 -30.16 4.71
C LYS A 524 -15.14 -29.79 4.49
N TYR A 525 -14.61 -28.86 5.28
CA TYR A 525 -13.21 -28.42 5.26
C TYR A 525 -12.24 -29.52 5.72
N LYS A 526 -12.62 -30.26 6.77
CA LYS A 526 -11.84 -31.36 7.31
C LYS A 526 -12.06 -32.64 6.48
N GLU A 527 -13.29 -32.91 6.02
CA GLU A 527 -13.57 -33.98 5.04
C GLU A 527 -12.76 -33.81 3.74
N TYR A 528 -12.63 -32.58 3.23
CA TYR A 528 -11.76 -32.28 2.09
C TYR A 528 -10.29 -32.64 2.38
N PHE A 529 -9.75 -32.27 3.54
CA PHE A 529 -8.38 -32.66 3.89
C PHE A 529 -8.21 -34.17 4.14
N ILE A 530 -9.21 -34.87 4.70
CA ILE A 530 -9.18 -36.33 4.88
C ILE A 530 -9.18 -37.02 3.52
N SER A 531 -10.13 -36.68 2.65
CA SER A 531 -10.25 -37.28 1.32
C SER A 531 -9.01 -37.06 0.44
N GLN A 532 -8.39 -35.88 0.50
CA GLN A 532 -7.20 -35.53 -0.31
C GLN A 532 -5.86 -35.99 0.29
N ARG A 533 -5.72 -36.09 1.62
CA ARG A 533 -4.42 -36.31 2.30
C ARG A 533 -4.29 -37.64 3.07
N VAL A 534 -5.35 -38.44 3.11
CA VAL A 534 -5.38 -39.78 3.72
C VAL A 534 -5.78 -40.78 2.63
N PRO A 535 -4.83 -41.57 2.08
CA PRO A 535 -5.14 -42.63 1.11
C PRO A 535 -6.09 -43.69 1.69
N GLU A 536 -6.82 -44.41 0.83
CA GLU A 536 -7.73 -45.46 1.25
C GLU A 536 -7.03 -46.56 2.07
N GLY A 537 -7.70 -47.07 3.09
CA GLY A 537 -7.17 -48.08 4.01
C GLY A 537 -6.03 -47.60 4.93
N THR A 538 -5.60 -46.33 4.86
CA THR A 538 -4.53 -45.79 5.71
C THR A 538 -5.05 -45.11 6.98
N LYS A 539 -4.13 -44.77 7.89
CA LYS A 539 -4.39 -43.96 9.09
C LYS A 539 -3.81 -42.56 8.96
N SER A 540 -4.39 -41.60 9.69
CA SER A 540 -3.80 -40.31 10.00
C SER A 540 -4.05 -39.97 11.47
N THR A 541 -3.28 -39.04 12.03
CA THR A 541 -3.42 -38.62 13.42
C THR A 541 -4.45 -37.51 13.61
N VAL A 542 -4.98 -37.46 14.83
CA VAL A 542 -5.65 -36.31 15.43
C VAL A 542 -4.92 -35.92 16.72
N TYR A 543 -5.11 -34.67 17.16
CA TYR A 543 -4.69 -34.23 18.49
C TYR A 543 -5.86 -33.59 19.24
N ARG A 544 -6.08 -34.05 20.47
CA ARG A 544 -6.98 -33.41 21.44
C ARG A 544 -6.22 -32.34 22.24
N CYS A 545 -6.87 -31.22 22.49
CA CYS A 545 -6.50 -30.21 23.47
C CYS A 545 -7.79 -29.88 24.25
N GLY A 546 -7.97 -30.52 25.41
CA GLY A 546 -9.20 -30.40 26.21
C GLY A 546 -10.46 -30.78 25.41
N PRO A 547 -11.38 -29.82 25.14
CA PRO A 547 -12.57 -30.06 24.32
C PRO A 547 -12.32 -29.99 22.81
N LEU A 548 -11.22 -29.37 22.35
CA LEU A 548 -10.87 -29.33 20.94
C LEU A 548 -10.26 -30.68 20.51
N ILE A 549 -10.68 -31.19 19.35
CA ILE A 549 -10.01 -32.28 18.63
C ILE A 549 -9.84 -31.82 17.18
N ASP A 550 -8.61 -31.88 16.66
CA ASP A 550 -8.31 -31.52 15.28
C ASP A 550 -7.47 -32.55 14.52
N LEU A 551 -7.74 -32.62 13.21
CA LEU A 551 -7.00 -33.40 12.21
C LEU A 551 -5.62 -32.78 11.99
N CYS A 552 -4.60 -33.37 12.62
CA CYS A 552 -3.26 -32.80 12.67
C CYS A 552 -2.20 -33.91 12.67
N ARG A 553 -1.14 -33.74 11.87
CA ARG A 553 0.05 -34.63 11.88
C ARG A 553 0.97 -34.40 13.09
N GLY A 554 0.90 -33.22 13.69
CA GLY A 554 1.72 -32.79 14.81
C GLY A 554 3.21 -32.67 14.44
N PRO A 555 4.12 -32.77 15.41
CA PRO A 555 3.85 -32.94 16.84
C PRO A 555 3.41 -31.63 17.54
N HIS A 556 3.15 -31.70 18.84
CA HIS A 556 2.76 -30.56 19.68
C HIS A 556 3.58 -30.45 20.98
N VAL A 557 3.48 -29.30 21.65
CA VAL A 557 4.02 -29.09 23.00
C VAL A 557 3.27 -29.96 24.03
N PRO A 558 3.87 -30.33 25.18
CA PRO A 558 3.23 -31.23 26.16
C PRO A 558 1.86 -30.80 26.67
N HIS A 559 1.70 -29.51 26.98
CA HIS A 559 0.44 -28.93 27.45
C HIS A 559 0.34 -27.43 27.13
N THR A 560 -0.86 -26.88 27.10
CA THR A 560 -1.11 -25.45 26.80
C THR A 560 -0.30 -24.49 27.69
N GLY A 561 0.01 -24.91 28.92
CA GLY A 561 0.83 -24.17 29.89
C GLY A 561 2.32 -24.00 29.53
N ASN A 562 2.82 -24.60 28.45
CA ASN A 562 4.14 -24.29 27.89
C ASN A 562 4.16 -22.87 27.29
N ILE A 563 3.02 -22.39 26.79
CA ILE A 563 2.86 -21.08 26.16
C ILE A 563 2.58 -20.05 27.25
N LYS A 564 3.57 -19.22 27.60
CA LYS A 564 3.47 -18.28 28.75
C LYS A 564 3.06 -16.86 28.33
N ALA A 565 3.12 -16.57 27.03
CA ALA A 565 2.70 -15.32 26.43
C ALA A 565 2.05 -15.60 25.07
N PHE A 566 0.91 -14.97 24.82
CA PHE A 566 0.07 -15.17 23.63
C PHE A 566 -0.60 -13.84 23.30
N ALA A 567 -0.67 -13.50 22.01
CA ALA A 567 -1.41 -12.35 21.52
C ALA A 567 -2.03 -12.66 20.14
N VAL A 568 -3.24 -12.16 19.90
CA VAL A 568 -3.82 -12.09 18.56
C VAL A 568 -3.23 -10.86 17.88
N LEU A 569 -2.92 -10.96 16.59
CA LEU A 569 -2.35 -9.86 15.82
C LEU A 569 -3.43 -9.15 15.00
N ARG A 570 -4.05 -9.86 14.06
CA ARG A 570 -5.02 -9.31 13.10
C ARG A 570 -6.05 -10.35 12.66
N ASN A 571 -7.24 -9.86 12.35
CA ASN A 571 -8.28 -10.48 11.54
C ASN A 571 -8.09 -10.12 10.05
N SER A 572 -8.62 -10.95 9.15
CA SER A 572 -8.69 -10.69 7.69
C SER A 572 -9.62 -11.70 7.02
N ALA A 573 -10.30 -11.31 5.94
CA ALA A 573 -10.91 -12.29 5.05
C ALA A 573 -9.84 -13.00 4.22
N ALA A 574 -10.03 -14.29 3.99
CA ALA A 574 -9.27 -15.12 3.05
C ALA A 574 -10.24 -15.99 2.25
N TYR A 575 -9.80 -16.59 1.15
CA TYR A 575 -10.61 -17.56 0.39
C TYR A 575 -10.20 -18.98 0.74
N TRP A 576 -11.16 -19.91 0.80
CA TRP A 576 -10.87 -21.31 1.03
C TRP A 576 -9.96 -21.88 -0.07
N LEU A 577 -8.88 -22.57 0.34
CA LEU A 577 -7.77 -23.02 -0.52
C LEU A 577 -7.02 -21.91 -1.29
N GLY A 578 -7.39 -20.63 -1.12
CA GLY A 578 -6.83 -19.50 -1.85
C GLY A 578 -7.48 -19.18 -3.20
N ASP A 579 -8.47 -19.97 -3.67
CA ASP A 579 -9.21 -19.69 -4.91
C ASP A 579 -10.42 -18.78 -4.61
N SER A 580 -10.51 -17.63 -5.27
CA SER A 580 -11.60 -16.67 -5.13
C SER A 580 -12.98 -17.16 -5.59
N LYS A 581 -13.06 -18.33 -6.26
CA LYS A 581 -14.32 -19.03 -6.55
C LYS A 581 -14.90 -19.76 -5.34
N ASN A 582 -14.06 -20.08 -4.35
CA ASN A 582 -14.51 -20.73 -3.13
C ASN A 582 -15.04 -19.69 -2.12
N GLU A 583 -15.69 -20.18 -1.07
CA GLU A 583 -16.23 -19.32 -0.02
C GLU A 583 -15.15 -18.55 0.78
N SER A 584 -15.57 -17.40 1.30
CA SER A 584 -14.75 -16.54 2.16
C SER A 584 -14.71 -17.09 3.59
N VAL A 585 -13.50 -17.21 4.14
CA VAL A 585 -13.20 -17.68 5.49
C VAL A 585 -12.53 -16.56 6.29
N GLN A 586 -12.77 -16.54 7.60
CA GLN A 586 -12.18 -15.55 8.51
C GLN A 586 -10.82 -16.06 9.00
N ARG A 587 -9.74 -15.39 8.57
CA ARG A 587 -8.37 -15.67 9.00
C ARG A 587 -8.01 -14.80 10.20
N ILE A 588 -7.69 -15.43 11.33
CA ILE A 588 -7.11 -14.76 12.50
C ILE A 588 -5.64 -15.15 12.64
N ALA A 589 -4.74 -14.18 12.60
CA ALA A 589 -3.32 -14.36 12.84
C ALA A 589 -2.95 -14.05 14.31
N GLY A 590 -2.01 -14.81 14.88
CA GLY A 590 -1.54 -14.68 16.26
C GLY A 590 -0.04 -14.95 16.40
N ILE A 591 0.48 -14.68 17.60
CA ILE A 591 1.86 -14.94 18.01
C ILE A 591 1.89 -15.45 19.45
N ALA A 592 2.88 -16.28 19.76
CA ALA A 592 3.11 -16.80 21.09
C ALA A 592 4.60 -16.98 21.37
N PHE A 593 4.96 -16.91 22.66
CA PHE A 593 6.33 -17.05 23.16
C PHE A 593 6.40 -17.84 24.48
N PRO A 594 7.53 -18.51 24.77
CA PRO A 594 7.77 -19.22 26.04
C PRO A 594 7.93 -18.29 27.25
N ASP A 595 8.07 -16.97 27.06
CA ASP A 595 8.04 -15.95 28.10
C ASP A 595 7.40 -14.63 27.63
N LYS A 596 7.18 -13.70 28.59
CA LYS A 596 6.50 -12.41 28.33
C LYS A 596 7.43 -11.30 27.85
N LYS A 597 8.73 -11.38 28.12
CA LYS A 597 9.73 -10.40 27.67
C LYS A 597 9.83 -10.45 26.15
N GLN A 598 9.94 -11.64 25.57
CA GLN A 598 9.92 -11.82 24.11
C GLN A 598 8.64 -11.25 23.46
N LEU A 599 7.46 -11.40 24.08
CA LEU A 599 6.23 -10.80 23.57
C LEU A 599 6.21 -9.27 23.62
N GLU A 600 6.69 -8.65 24.72
CA GLU A 600 6.76 -7.18 24.79
C GLU A 600 7.87 -6.59 23.90
N GLU A 601 8.96 -7.33 23.68
CA GLU A 601 9.99 -7.01 22.68
C GLU A 601 9.39 -7.05 21.26
N TYR A 602 8.64 -8.10 20.91
CA TYR A 602 7.94 -8.21 19.63
C TYR A 602 6.85 -7.13 19.45
N LYS A 603 6.08 -6.79 20.51
CA LYS A 603 5.14 -5.66 20.47
C LYS A 603 5.84 -4.32 20.27
N THR A 604 7.00 -4.13 20.89
CA THR A 604 7.81 -2.90 20.73
C THR A 604 8.31 -2.80 19.30
N PHE A 605 8.83 -3.89 18.74
CA PHE A 605 9.21 -4.01 17.33
C PHE A 605 8.03 -3.69 16.40
N LEU A 606 6.86 -4.30 16.58
CA LEU A 606 5.65 -4.00 15.80
C LEU A 606 5.19 -2.54 15.95
N ALA A 607 5.37 -1.92 17.13
CA ALA A 607 5.03 -0.52 17.37
C ALA A 607 6.05 0.46 16.74
N GLU A 608 7.30 0.05 16.50
CA GLU A 608 8.24 0.82 15.69
C GLU A 608 8.01 0.61 14.19
N ALA A 609 7.81 -0.65 13.77
CA ALA A 609 7.42 -1.01 12.41
C ALA A 609 6.18 -0.22 11.93
N ALA A 610 5.14 -0.11 12.76
CA ALA A 610 3.93 0.65 12.45
C ALA A 610 4.17 2.16 12.30
N LYS A 611 5.18 2.74 12.98
CA LYS A 611 5.59 4.15 12.77
C LYS A 611 6.35 4.33 11.45
N ARG A 612 7.09 3.31 11.03
CA ARG A 612 7.92 3.32 9.80
C ARG A 612 7.15 2.95 8.53
N ASN A 613 5.88 2.54 8.62
CA ASN A 613 5.14 2.06 7.45
C ASN A 613 5.01 3.12 6.34
N HIS A 614 5.47 2.80 5.12
CA HIS A 614 5.59 3.78 4.03
C HIS A 614 4.25 4.40 3.63
N ARG A 615 3.13 3.66 3.75
CA ARG A 615 1.79 4.19 3.44
C ARG A 615 1.39 5.34 4.35
N LYS A 616 1.76 5.25 5.63
CA LYS A 616 1.52 6.30 6.63
C LYS A 616 2.43 7.50 6.39
N ILE A 617 3.74 7.27 6.28
CA ILE A 617 4.73 8.34 6.05
C ILE A 617 4.45 9.05 4.72
N GLY A 618 4.08 8.33 3.68
CA GLY A 618 3.71 8.88 2.37
C GLY A 618 2.51 9.82 2.41
N GLN A 619 1.52 9.53 3.25
CA GLN A 619 0.40 10.45 3.53
C GLN A 619 0.86 11.65 4.38
N GLU A 620 1.58 11.41 5.48
CA GLU A 620 2.06 12.47 6.40
C GLU A 620 2.99 13.47 5.70
N GLN A 621 3.84 13.02 4.77
CA GLN A 621 4.78 13.85 4.00
C GLN A 621 4.24 14.30 2.63
N LYS A 622 3.05 13.84 2.22
CA LYS A 622 2.42 14.13 0.91
C LYS A 622 3.29 13.68 -0.28
N LEU A 623 3.76 12.44 -0.24
CA LEU A 623 4.58 11.82 -1.28
C LEU A 623 3.73 11.16 -2.38
N PHE A 624 2.64 10.49 -1.99
CA PHE A 624 1.77 9.74 -2.91
C PHE A 624 0.40 9.44 -2.29
N PHE A 625 -0.55 9.06 -3.13
CA PHE A 625 -1.82 8.44 -2.73
C PHE A 625 -2.21 7.32 -3.71
N TRP A 626 -3.32 6.63 -3.39
CA TRP A 626 -3.96 5.63 -4.25
C TRP A 626 -5.46 5.95 -4.34
N ASP A 627 -6.08 5.54 -5.45
CA ASP A 627 -7.49 5.78 -5.74
C ASP A 627 -8.14 4.49 -6.26
N GLU A 628 -9.42 4.27 -5.95
CA GLU A 628 -10.17 3.08 -6.38
C GLU A 628 -10.39 3.02 -7.90
N MET A 629 -10.27 4.16 -8.60
CA MET A 629 -10.28 4.23 -10.07
C MET A 629 -9.06 3.57 -10.73
N SER A 630 -7.97 3.34 -10.00
CA SER A 630 -6.80 2.59 -10.51
C SER A 630 -6.13 1.77 -9.40
N PRO A 631 -6.76 0.66 -8.95
CA PRO A 631 -6.27 -0.12 -7.82
C PRO A 631 -4.86 -0.65 -8.06
N GLY A 632 -3.96 -0.43 -7.10
CA GLY A 632 -2.56 -0.85 -7.23
C GLY A 632 -1.71 0.03 -8.16
N SER A 633 -2.19 1.22 -8.55
CA SER A 633 -1.43 2.22 -9.31
C SER A 633 -1.23 3.47 -8.44
N THR A 634 0.01 3.91 -8.28
CA THR A 634 0.36 5.02 -7.38
C THR A 634 0.19 6.38 -8.05
N PHE A 635 -0.54 7.28 -7.41
CA PHE A 635 -0.57 8.70 -7.76
C PHE A 635 0.57 9.42 -7.04
N TRP A 636 1.64 9.72 -7.75
CA TRP A 636 2.81 10.45 -7.22
C TRP A 636 2.50 11.94 -7.06
N LEU A 637 2.68 12.45 -5.84
CA LEU A 637 2.57 13.88 -5.51
C LEU A 637 3.95 14.56 -5.69
N PRO A 638 4.04 15.89 -5.80
CA PRO A 638 5.29 16.58 -6.15
C PRO A 638 6.52 16.19 -5.31
N HIS A 639 6.34 15.97 -4.00
CA HIS A 639 7.44 15.51 -3.14
C HIS A 639 7.84 14.04 -3.42
N GLY A 640 6.90 13.13 -3.72
CA GLY A 640 7.25 11.79 -4.17
C GLY A 640 7.97 11.79 -5.52
N THR A 641 7.53 12.65 -6.45
CA THR A 641 8.17 12.84 -7.76
C THR A 641 9.60 13.40 -7.64
N ARG A 642 9.86 14.32 -6.68
CA ARG A 642 11.23 14.78 -6.36
C ARG A 642 12.16 13.60 -5.99
N ILE A 643 11.68 12.65 -5.17
CA ILE A 643 12.44 11.43 -4.79
C ILE A 643 12.63 10.51 -6.01
N TYR A 644 11.53 10.21 -6.73
CA TYR A 644 11.50 9.31 -7.88
C TYR A 644 12.47 9.74 -8.99
N ASN A 645 12.48 11.03 -9.33
CA ASN A 645 13.39 11.59 -10.32
C ASN A 645 14.84 11.55 -9.85
N SER A 646 15.11 11.80 -8.55
CA SER A 646 16.46 11.73 -7.99
C SER A 646 17.06 10.32 -8.06
N LEU A 647 16.24 9.28 -7.86
CA LEU A 647 16.65 7.88 -8.06
C LEU A 647 16.84 7.55 -9.54
N MET A 648 15.95 8.01 -10.42
CA MET A 648 16.09 7.76 -11.87
C MET A 648 17.34 8.44 -12.44
N GLU A 649 17.65 9.66 -11.99
CA GLU A 649 18.85 10.39 -12.39
C GLU A 649 20.13 9.72 -11.86
N LEU A 650 20.11 9.20 -10.63
CA LEU A 650 21.18 8.32 -10.12
C LEU A 650 21.43 7.17 -11.09
N MET A 651 20.40 6.40 -11.46
CA MET A 651 20.55 5.25 -12.36
C MET A 651 21.02 5.67 -13.76
N LYS A 652 20.44 6.71 -14.36
CA LYS A 652 20.87 7.26 -15.67
C LYS A 652 22.35 7.68 -15.69
N ARG A 653 22.83 8.34 -14.63
CA ARG A 653 24.25 8.74 -14.50
C ARG A 653 25.18 7.52 -14.37
N GLU A 654 24.79 6.49 -13.62
CA GLU A 654 25.60 5.26 -13.53
C GLU A 654 25.54 4.41 -14.81
N TYR A 655 24.43 4.46 -15.55
CA TYR A 655 24.29 3.82 -16.88
C TYR A 655 25.26 4.41 -17.89
N GLN A 656 25.34 5.74 -17.96
CA GLN A 656 26.30 6.45 -18.83
C GLN A 656 27.75 6.08 -18.48
N LYS A 657 28.13 6.07 -17.20
CA LYS A 657 29.48 5.65 -16.75
C LYS A 657 29.83 4.22 -17.14
N ARG A 658 28.84 3.32 -17.21
CA ARG A 658 29.02 1.87 -17.44
C ARG A 658 28.69 1.44 -18.87
N GLY A 659 28.56 2.40 -19.80
CA GLY A 659 28.32 2.12 -21.22
C GLY A 659 26.98 1.44 -21.51
N PHE A 660 25.94 1.73 -20.74
CA PHE A 660 24.56 1.35 -21.06
C PHE A 660 23.93 2.41 -21.99
N VAL A 661 23.29 1.95 -23.05
CA VAL A 661 22.51 2.77 -23.99
C VAL A 661 21.04 2.75 -23.55
N GLU A 662 20.47 3.93 -23.30
CA GLU A 662 19.04 4.03 -22.98
C GLU A 662 18.18 3.88 -24.23
N VAL A 663 17.19 2.99 -24.18
CA VAL A 663 16.19 2.75 -25.21
C VAL A 663 14.79 2.91 -24.62
N MET A 664 13.80 3.19 -25.47
CA MET A 664 12.39 3.29 -25.07
C MET A 664 11.54 2.37 -25.93
N THR A 665 10.90 1.37 -25.32
CA THR A 665 10.04 0.42 -26.03
C THR A 665 8.53 0.68 -25.81
N PRO A 666 7.67 0.38 -26.81
CA PRO A 666 6.21 0.48 -26.66
C PRO A 666 5.63 -0.21 -25.43
N ASN A 667 4.46 0.26 -24.98
CA ASN A 667 3.74 -0.29 -23.82
C ASN A 667 2.74 -1.41 -24.17
N MET A 668 2.34 -1.52 -25.43
CA MET A 668 1.31 -2.44 -25.95
C MET A 668 1.86 -3.25 -27.12
N TYR A 669 1.54 -4.55 -27.15
CA TYR A 669 1.95 -5.46 -28.23
C TYR A 669 0.88 -6.50 -28.54
N LYS A 670 0.86 -6.98 -29.79
CA LYS A 670 0.11 -8.18 -30.20
C LYS A 670 0.51 -9.39 -29.34
N ALA A 671 -0.43 -10.30 -29.09
CA ALA A 671 -0.20 -11.54 -28.35
C ALA A 671 1.01 -12.35 -28.86
N ASP A 672 1.28 -12.29 -30.16
CA ASP A 672 2.32 -13.10 -30.81
C ASP A 672 3.74 -12.80 -30.34
N LEU A 673 4.06 -11.57 -29.90
CA LEU A 673 5.36 -11.26 -29.29
C LEU A 673 5.62 -12.12 -28.05
N TRP A 674 4.59 -12.26 -27.23
CA TRP A 674 4.62 -13.03 -25.98
C TRP A 674 4.64 -14.53 -26.26
N LYS A 675 3.91 -15.00 -27.29
CA LYS A 675 3.94 -16.41 -27.75
C LYS A 675 5.35 -16.80 -28.22
N VAL A 676 5.99 -15.99 -29.07
CA VAL A 676 7.38 -16.19 -29.53
C VAL A 676 8.32 -16.28 -28.33
N SER A 677 8.26 -15.30 -27.42
CA SER A 677 9.09 -15.27 -26.20
C SER A 677 8.83 -16.43 -25.21
N GLY A 678 7.76 -17.22 -25.40
CA GLY A 678 7.32 -18.25 -24.46
C GLY A 678 6.45 -17.74 -23.31
N HIS A 679 6.59 -16.47 -22.91
CA HIS A 679 5.87 -15.88 -21.77
C HIS A 679 4.36 -16.05 -21.82
N TRP A 680 3.72 -16.10 -22.99
CA TRP A 680 2.26 -16.29 -23.09
C TRP A 680 1.77 -17.48 -22.27
N ASN A 681 2.45 -18.62 -22.37
CA ASN A 681 2.05 -19.88 -21.74
C ASN A 681 2.20 -19.88 -20.21
N HIS A 682 2.97 -18.94 -19.64
CA HIS A 682 3.31 -18.87 -18.22
C HIS A 682 2.84 -17.57 -17.54
N TYR A 683 2.40 -16.56 -18.32
CA TYR A 683 2.04 -15.22 -17.82
C TYR A 683 0.71 -14.65 -18.35
N GLU A 684 -0.04 -15.29 -19.27
CA GLU A 684 -1.32 -14.73 -19.78
C GLU A 684 -2.27 -14.31 -18.65
N GLU A 685 -2.45 -15.15 -17.62
CA GLU A 685 -3.30 -14.87 -16.45
C GLU A 685 -2.83 -13.67 -15.61
N HIS A 686 -1.55 -13.29 -15.71
CA HIS A 686 -0.92 -12.19 -14.99
C HIS A 686 -0.64 -10.97 -15.88
N MET A 687 -1.19 -10.95 -17.10
CA MET A 687 -1.12 -9.83 -18.02
C MET A 687 -2.46 -9.10 -18.14
N PHE A 688 -2.42 -7.82 -18.49
CA PHE A 688 -3.61 -7.09 -18.91
C PHE A 688 -3.77 -7.23 -20.42
N THR A 689 -4.65 -8.14 -20.84
CA THR A 689 -4.97 -8.40 -22.25
C THR A 689 -6.32 -7.82 -22.66
N PHE A 690 -6.44 -7.38 -23.91
CA PHE A 690 -7.64 -6.79 -24.49
C PHE A 690 -7.61 -6.94 -26.01
N ASP A 691 -8.77 -6.92 -26.67
CA ASP A 691 -8.86 -7.13 -28.11
C ASP A 691 -8.86 -5.79 -28.88
N VAL A 692 -8.13 -5.74 -29.99
CA VAL A 692 -8.01 -4.61 -30.91
C VAL A 692 -8.18 -5.15 -32.33
N GLU A 693 -9.18 -4.68 -33.07
CA GLU A 693 -9.41 -5.06 -34.48
C GLU A 693 -9.46 -6.58 -34.75
N LYS A 694 -9.95 -7.36 -33.77
CA LYS A 694 -10.01 -8.84 -33.72
C LYS A 694 -8.69 -9.56 -33.39
N GLU A 695 -7.61 -8.83 -33.13
CA GLU A 695 -6.37 -9.37 -32.57
C GLU A 695 -6.31 -9.15 -31.05
N LYS A 696 -5.84 -10.15 -30.29
CA LYS A 696 -5.59 -9.97 -28.85
C LYS A 696 -4.26 -9.23 -28.65
N PHE A 697 -4.30 -8.13 -27.90
CA PHE A 697 -3.15 -7.35 -27.44
C PHE A 697 -2.93 -7.53 -25.93
N GLY A 698 -1.77 -7.09 -25.44
CA GLY A 698 -1.52 -6.95 -24.01
C GLY A 698 -0.54 -5.82 -23.66
N LEU A 699 -0.70 -5.28 -22.45
CA LEU A 699 0.29 -4.38 -21.83
C LEU A 699 1.55 -5.18 -21.44
N LYS A 700 2.74 -4.59 -21.59
CA LYS A 700 4.00 -5.28 -21.28
C LYS A 700 4.19 -5.56 -19.77
N PRO A 701 4.47 -6.81 -19.35
CA PRO A 701 4.83 -7.14 -17.97
C PRO A 701 6.35 -7.08 -17.69
N MET A 702 7.16 -6.88 -18.74
CA MET A 702 8.63 -6.82 -18.78
C MET A 702 9.11 -6.21 -20.11
N ASN A 703 10.35 -5.68 -20.20
CA ASN A 703 10.86 -5.06 -21.43
C ASN A 703 11.62 -6.02 -22.37
N CYS A 704 12.09 -7.18 -21.87
CA CYS A 704 13.03 -8.09 -22.57
C CYS A 704 12.62 -8.43 -24.02
N PRO A 705 11.36 -8.83 -24.31
CA PRO A 705 10.92 -9.10 -25.68
C PRO A 705 11.00 -7.89 -26.62
N GLY A 706 10.85 -6.67 -26.10
CA GLY A 706 11.06 -5.44 -26.86
C GLY A 706 12.54 -5.21 -27.19
N HIS A 707 13.46 -5.48 -26.26
CA HIS A 707 14.90 -5.36 -26.48
C HIS A 707 15.42 -6.41 -27.47
N CYS A 708 14.87 -7.63 -27.41
CA CYS A 708 15.10 -8.66 -28.43
C CYS A 708 14.68 -8.17 -29.84
N LYS A 709 13.59 -7.41 -29.96
CA LYS A 709 13.17 -6.82 -31.26
C LYS A 709 14.06 -5.66 -31.73
N ILE A 710 14.68 -4.89 -30.83
CA ILE A 710 15.70 -3.88 -31.16
C ILE A 710 16.99 -4.57 -31.65
N PHE A 711 17.47 -5.58 -30.93
CA PHE A 711 18.64 -6.35 -31.32
C PHE A 711 18.43 -7.02 -32.69
N ALA A 712 17.27 -7.69 -32.90
CA ALA A 712 16.92 -8.34 -34.17
C ALA A 712 16.71 -7.39 -35.36
N HIS A 713 16.64 -6.06 -35.12
CA HIS A 713 16.59 -5.05 -36.19
C HIS A 713 17.98 -4.54 -36.61
N SER A 714 19.03 -4.93 -35.88
CA SER A 714 20.38 -4.40 -36.03
C SER A 714 21.36 -5.48 -36.52
N ASP A 715 22.22 -5.16 -37.49
CA ASP A 715 23.27 -6.08 -37.97
C ASP A 715 24.51 -6.04 -37.06
N VAL A 716 24.41 -6.69 -35.90
CA VAL A 716 25.43 -6.67 -34.84
C VAL A 716 26.63 -7.56 -35.16
N THR A 717 27.85 -7.08 -34.87
CA THR A 717 29.10 -7.85 -34.93
C THR A 717 29.66 -8.15 -33.54
N TYR A 718 30.54 -9.15 -33.44
CA TYR A 718 31.21 -9.53 -32.17
C TYR A 718 31.98 -8.37 -31.50
N ARG A 719 32.33 -7.31 -32.25
CA ARG A 719 33.07 -6.13 -31.76
C ARG A 719 32.19 -5.12 -31.04
N GLU A 720 30.88 -5.19 -31.23
CA GLU A 720 29.88 -4.33 -30.60
C GLU A 720 29.28 -5.00 -29.35
N LEU A 721 29.63 -6.26 -29.09
CA LEU A 721 29.32 -6.97 -27.86
C LEU A 721 30.43 -6.73 -26.82
N PRO A 722 30.11 -6.45 -25.54
CA PRO A 722 28.78 -6.54 -24.94
C PRO A 722 27.91 -5.29 -25.18
N TRP A 723 26.75 -5.46 -25.82
CA TRP A 723 25.78 -4.39 -26.05
C TRP A 723 24.79 -4.31 -24.89
N ARG A 724 24.92 -3.25 -24.08
CA ARG A 724 24.14 -3.05 -22.86
C ARG A 724 22.96 -2.10 -23.11
N MET A 725 21.74 -2.62 -23.22
CA MET A 725 20.50 -1.82 -23.33
C MET A 725 19.91 -1.57 -21.95
N ALA A 726 19.31 -0.39 -21.74
CA ALA A 726 18.55 -0.06 -20.53
C ALA A 726 17.25 0.68 -20.87
N ASP A 727 16.16 0.42 -20.15
CA ASP A 727 14.82 0.95 -20.49
C ASP A 727 14.00 1.21 -19.21
N PHE A 728 13.70 2.48 -18.97
CA PHE A 728 12.83 2.89 -17.87
C PHE A 728 11.34 2.77 -18.25
N GLY A 729 10.98 1.76 -19.02
CA GLY A 729 9.64 1.54 -19.58
C GLY A 729 8.59 1.23 -18.52
N VAL A 730 7.34 1.62 -18.80
CA VAL A 730 6.21 1.39 -17.89
C VAL A 730 5.71 -0.04 -18.05
N LEU A 731 5.69 -0.78 -16.94
CA LEU A 731 5.31 -2.19 -16.89
C LEU A 731 4.00 -2.38 -16.13
N HIS A 732 3.23 -3.38 -16.56
CA HIS A 732 1.93 -3.71 -15.98
C HIS A 732 1.80 -5.22 -15.74
N ARG A 733 1.45 -5.62 -14.51
CA ARG A 733 1.13 -7.01 -14.15
C ARG A 733 -0.23 -7.05 -13.47
N ASN A 734 -1.09 -7.99 -13.86
CA ASN A 734 -2.43 -8.17 -13.29
C ASN A 734 -2.35 -8.90 -11.95
N GLU A 735 -1.73 -8.25 -10.97
CA GLU A 735 -1.67 -8.73 -9.58
C GLU A 735 -3.09 -8.84 -9.00
N PHE A 736 -3.35 -9.91 -8.24
CA PHE A 736 -4.62 -10.10 -7.52
C PHE A 736 -4.87 -8.93 -6.56
N SER A 737 -6.12 -8.43 -6.49
CA SER A 737 -6.48 -7.25 -5.70
C SER A 737 -6.10 -7.37 -4.22
N GLY A 738 -6.34 -8.53 -3.61
CA GLY A 738 -5.97 -8.83 -2.22
C GLY A 738 -4.47 -8.95 -1.95
N ALA A 739 -3.62 -8.99 -2.98
CA ALA A 739 -2.15 -9.02 -2.85
C ALA A 739 -1.50 -7.63 -2.95
N LEU A 740 -2.26 -6.58 -3.29
CA LEU A 740 -1.76 -5.22 -3.45
C LEU A 740 -1.38 -4.61 -2.09
N THR A 741 -0.15 -4.11 -1.96
CA THR A 741 0.40 -3.65 -0.68
C THR A 741 1.16 -2.33 -0.81
N GLY A 742 0.42 -1.23 -0.93
CA GLY A 742 1.01 0.11 -1.01
C GLY A 742 1.95 0.23 -2.21
N LEU A 743 3.24 0.49 -1.96
CA LEU A 743 4.28 0.53 -2.99
C LEU A 743 5.02 -0.80 -3.21
N THR A 744 4.96 -1.76 -2.28
CA THR A 744 5.79 -2.98 -2.34
C THR A 744 5.28 -4.02 -3.33
N ARG A 745 3.97 -4.00 -3.62
CA ARG A 745 3.30 -4.82 -4.65
C ARG A 745 2.18 -4.01 -5.30
N VAL A 746 2.31 -3.77 -6.60
CA VAL A 746 1.57 -2.80 -7.42
C VAL A 746 1.30 -3.38 -8.82
N ARG A 747 0.27 -2.88 -9.50
CA ARG A 747 -0.13 -3.29 -10.86
C ARG A 747 0.64 -2.54 -11.94
N ARG A 748 0.72 -1.21 -11.84
CA ARG A 748 1.64 -0.36 -12.64
C ARG A 748 2.92 -0.19 -11.86
N PHE A 749 4.05 -0.36 -12.53
CA PHE A 749 5.37 -0.03 -11.99
C PHE A 749 6.34 0.37 -13.10
N GLN A 750 7.51 0.87 -12.69
CA GLN A 750 8.62 1.18 -13.59
C GLN A 750 9.89 0.61 -12.97
N GLN A 751 10.76 0.01 -13.78
CA GLN A 751 11.99 -0.63 -13.31
C GLN A 751 13.22 0.10 -13.82
N ASP A 752 14.35 -0.11 -13.15
CA ASP A 752 15.69 0.17 -13.69
C ASP A 752 16.17 -1.01 -14.56
N ASP A 753 15.32 -1.41 -15.50
CA ASP A 753 15.47 -2.63 -16.30
C ASP A 753 16.58 -2.50 -17.35
N ALA A 754 17.33 -3.56 -17.58
CA ALA A 754 18.43 -3.60 -18.52
C ALA A 754 18.73 -5.02 -19.01
N HIS A 755 19.11 -5.11 -20.29
CA HIS A 755 19.45 -6.34 -20.98
C HIS A 755 20.82 -6.19 -21.64
N ILE A 756 21.76 -7.04 -21.26
CA ILE A 756 23.11 -7.07 -21.82
C ILE A 756 23.19 -8.24 -22.80
N PHE A 757 23.42 -7.94 -24.07
CA PHE A 757 23.73 -8.96 -25.07
C PHE A 757 25.25 -9.13 -25.15
N CYS A 758 25.76 -10.33 -24.92
CA CYS A 758 27.18 -10.62 -24.83
C CYS A 758 27.55 -11.99 -25.42
N THR A 759 28.85 -12.25 -25.54
CA THR A 759 29.39 -13.57 -25.95
C THR A 759 29.57 -14.50 -24.73
N LEU A 760 29.78 -15.80 -24.96
CA LEU A 760 29.86 -16.84 -23.90
C LEU A 760 31.04 -16.68 -22.92
N ASP A 761 32.13 -16.06 -23.39
CA ASP A 761 33.31 -15.67 -22.63
C ASP A 761 33.08 -14.38 -21.82
N GLN A 762 32.40 -13.39 -22.40
CA GLN A 762 32.09 -12.11 -21.76
C GLN A 762 31.18 -12.22 -20.52
N ILE A 763 30.37 -13.28 -20.41
CA ILE A 763 29.41 -13.52 -19.30
C ILE A 763 30.01 -13.19 -17.93
N ARG A 764 31.22 -13.69 -17.62
CA ARG A 764 31.83 -13.52 -16.30
C ARG A 764 32.14 -12.05 -15.99
N ALA A 765 32.71 -11.32 -16.95
CA ALA A 765 33.06 -9.91 -16.78
C ALA A 765 31.80 -9.04 -16.59
N GLU A 766 30.72 -9.34 -17.30
CA GLU A 766 29.46 -8.60 -17.17
C GLU A 766 28.74 -8.89 -15.84
N ILE A 767 28.82 -10.12 -15.30
CA ILE A 767 28.31 -10.42 -13.95
C ILE A 767 29.14 -9.71 -12.87
N GLU A 768 30.48 -9.77 -12.95
CA GLU A 768 31.35 -9.07 -11.98
C GLU A 768 31.13 -7.55 -12.03
N GLY A 769 31.01 -6.96 -13.22
CA GLY A 769 30.66 -5.53 -13.40
C GLY A 769 29.25 -5.15 -12.92
N ALA A 770 28.29 -6.09 -12.97
CA ALA A 770 26.95 -5.90 -12.40
C ALA A 770 26.96 -5.95 -10.86
N PHE A 771 27.79 -6.80 -10.25
CA PHE A 771 27.99 -6.81 -8.80
C PHE A 771 28.65 -5.51 -8.28
N GLU A 772 29.70 -5.02 -8.95
CA GLU A 772 30.31 -3.73 -8.62
C GLU A 772 29.30 -2.58 -8.70
N PHE A 773 28.39 -2.62 -9.68
CA PHE A 773 27.34 -1.63 -9.83
C PHE A 773 26.33 -1.72 -8.67
N LEU A 774 25.84 -2.92 -8.37
CA LEU A 774 24.93 -3.16 -7.24
C LEU A 774 25.53 -2.66 -5.92
N TYR A 775 26.77 -3.03 -5.63
CA TYR A 775 27.48 -2.61 -4.41
C TYR A 775 27.65 -1.08 -4.34
N GLY A 776 28.08 -0.46 -5.45
CA GLY A 776 28.26 0.99 -5.55
C GLY A 776 26.95 1.79 -5.37
N VAL A 777 25.80 1.23 -5.73
CA VAL A 777 24.48 1.86 -5.50
C VAL A 777 23.97 1.58 -4.08
N TYR A 778 24.10 0.34 -3.58
CA TYR A 778 23.53 -0.04 -2.27
C TYR A 778 24.29 0.60 -1.10
N GLY A 779 25.59 0.86 -1.28
CA GLY A 779 26.41 1.63 -0.34
C GLY A 779 25.92 3.07 -0.13
N LEU A 780 25.32 3.71 -1.15
CA LEU A 780 24.74 5.07 -1.02
C LEU A 780 23.51 5.12 -0.12
N PHE A 781 22.83 3.98 0.09
CA PHE A 781 21.66 3.87 0.96
C PHE A 781 22.00 3.29 2.34
N GLY A 782 23.16 2.66 2.50
CA GLY A 782 23.52 1.95 3.74
C GLY A 782 22.79 0.61 3.92
N PHE A 783 22.38 -0.04 2.82
CA PHE A 783 21.66 -1.30 2.89
C PHE A 783 22.57 -2.50 3.22
N ASN A 784 22.15 -3.28 4.21
CA ASN A 784 22.57 -4.68 4.33
C ASN A 784 21.70 -5.53 3.40
N PHE A 785 22.33 -6.42 2.62
CA PHE A 785 21.66 -7.30 1.67
C PHE A 785 22.18 -8.74 1.77
N LYS A 786 21.36 -9.70 1.32
CA LYS A 786 21.77 -11.08 1.04
C LYS A 786 21.81 -11.34 -0.45
N LEU A 787 22.72 -12.21 -0.87
CA LEU A 787 22.76 -12.81 -2.20
C LEU A 787 22.19 -14.23 -2.13
N LYS A 788 21.25 -14.56 -3.00
CA LYS A 788 20.71 -15.92 -3.15
C LYS A 788 20.94 -16.43 -4.57
N LEU A 789 21.39 -17.67 -4.73
CA LEU A 789 21.48 -18.34 -6.04
C LEU A 789 20.25 -19.22 -6.24
N SER A 790 19.38 -18.84 -7.17
CA SER A 790 18.11 -19.51 -7.44
C SER A 790 18.26 -20.41 -8.67
N THR A 791 18.34 -21.73 -8.42
CA THR A 791 18.66 -22.79 -9.40
C THR A 791 17.40 -23.40 -10.04
N ARG A 792 17.60 -24.28 -11.03
CA ARG A 792 16.61 -24.84 -11.97
C ARG A 792 15.28 -25.27 -11.33
N PRO A 793 14.14 -24.65 -11.69
CA PRO A 793 12.80 -25.04 -11.23
C PRO A 793 12.34 -26.37 -11.86
N GLU A 794 11.27 -26.98 -11.32
CA GLU A 794 10.64 -28.18 -11.90
C GLU A 794 10.14 -27.96 -13.34
N LYS A 795 9.68 -26.73 -13.64
CA LYS A 795 9.25 -26.28 -14.97
C LYS A 795 10.31 -25.37 -15.59
N TYR A 796 11.15 -25.92 -16.46
CA TYR A 796 12.21 -25.16 -17.15
C TYR A 796 12.14 -25.35 -18.67
N ILE A 797 12.78 -24.44 -19.40
CA ILE A 797 12.98 -24.49 -20.85
C ILE A 797 14.48 -24.53 -21.14
N GLY A 798 14.86 -25.28 -22.18
CA GLY A 798 16.25 -25.43 -22.60
C GLY A 798 16.87 -26.79 -22.22
N GLU A 799 18.14 -26.97 -22.58
CA GLU A 799 18.87 -28.22 -22.39
C GLU A 799 19.52 -28.27 -20.99
N ILE A 800 19.57 -29.45 -20.38
CA ILE A 800 20.10 -29.66 -19.02
C ILE A 800 21.57 -29.20 -18.92
N SER A 801 22.40 -29.54 -19.91
CA SER A 801 23.80 -29.13 -20.04
C SER A 801 24.01 -27.61 -20.04
N LEU A 802 23.09 -26.88 -20.67
CA LEU A 802 23.11 -25.42 -20.77
C LEU A 802 22.77 -24.77 -19.42
N TRP A 803 21.83 -25.36 -18.69
CA TRP A 803 21.48 -25.00 -17.32
C TRP A 803 22.62 -25.26 -16.33
N ASP A 804 23.21 -26.46 -16.35
CA ASP A 804 24.29 -26.84 -15.44
C ASP A 804 25.53 -25.92 -15.63
N MET A 805 25.82 -25.55 -16.89
CA MET A 805 26.86 -24.57 -17.24
C MET A 805 26.53 -23.14 -16.77
N ALA A 806 25.27 -22.71 -16.87
CA ALA A 806 24.84 -21.39 -16.41
C ALA A 806 24.88 -21.26 -14.88
N GLU A 807 24.46 -22.31 -14.15
CA GLU A 807 24.54 -22.38 -12.69
C GLU A 807 25.99 -22.36 -12.21
N ALA A 808 26.88 -23.12 -12.86
CA ALA A 808 28.32 -23.08 -12.57
C ALA A 808 28.92 -21.67 -12.78
N LYS A 809 28.63 -21.00 -13.92
CA LYS A 809 29.14 -19.64 -14.18
C LYS A 809 28.64 -18.60 -13.17
N LEU A 810 27.38 -18.69 -12.72
CA LEU A 810 26.85 -17.79 -11.68
C LEU A 810 27.47 -18.08 -10.30
N LYS A 811 27.70 -19.35 -9.99
CA LYS A 811 28.36 -19.78 -8.75
C LYS A 811 29.81 -19.30 -8.69
N ASP A 812 30.61 -19.52 -9.73
CA ASP A 812 32.01 -19.06 -9.79
C ASP A 812 32.12 -17.53 -9.61
N ALA A 813 31.18 -16.78 -10.20
CA ALA A 813 31.10 -15.33 -10.04
C ALA A 813 30.66 -14.90 -8.63
N LEU A 814 29.72 -15.62 -8.01
CA LEU A 814 29.30 -15.41 -6.62
C LEU A 814 30.42 -15.70 -5.62
N ASP A 815 31.11 -16.83 -5.76
CA ASP A 815 32.22 -17.22 -4.89
C ASP A 815 33.35 -16.18 -4.99
N SER A 816 33.75 -15.81 -6.22
CA SER A 816 34.78 -14.79 -6.43
C SER A 816 34.37 -13.38 -6.00
N PHE A 817 33.09 -13.00 -6.09
CA PHE A 817 32.61 -11.71 -5.57
C PHE A 817 32.54 -11.71 -4.04
N THR A 818 31.98 -12.76 -3.43
CA THR A 818 31.78 -12.83 -1.97
C THR A 818 33.10 -12.96 -1.21
N GLU A 819 34.12 -13.60 -1.78
CA GLU A 819 35.50 -13.59 -1.26
C GLU A 819 36.06 -12.16 -1.18
N LYS A 820 35.95 -11.36 -2.26
CA LYS A 820 36.45 -9.97 -2.31
C LYS A 820 35.82 -9.05 -1.25
N ILE A 821 34.57 -9.30 -0.85
CA ILE A 821 33.83 -8.47 0.13
C ILE A 821 33.66 -9.12 1.51
N GLY A 822 34.21 -10.31 1.75
CA GLY A 822 34.08 -11.04 3.01
C GLY A 822 32.64 -11.48 3.35
N ALA A 823 31.79 -11.68 2.34
CA ALA A 823 30.38 -12.02 2.50
C ALA A 823 30.11 -13.53 2.29
N LYS A 824 28.84 -13.92 2.31
CA LYS A 824 28.35 -15.26 1.93
C LYS A 824 27.06 -15.15 1.13
N TRP A 825 26.80 -16.13 0.28
CA TRP A 825 25.53 -16.31 -0.42
C TRP A 825 24.80 -17.57 0.07
N GLU A 826 23.50 -17.66 -0.20
CA GLU A 826 22.64 -18.80 0.17
C GLU A 826 22.06 -19.44 -1.10
N GLU A 827 21.99 -20.77 -1.18
CA GLU A 827 21.29 -21.42 -2.31
C GLU A 827 19.77 -21.41 -2.07
N ASN A 828 19.00 -21.23 -3.15
CA ASN A 828 17.54 -21.19 -3.15
C ASN A 828 17.00 -22.20 -4.19
N PRO A 829 17.01 -23.51 -3.88
CA PRO A 829 16.80 -24.55 -4.89
C PRO A 829 15.41 -24.51 -5.52
N GLY A 830 15.36 -24.50 -6.85
CA GLY A 830 14.11 -24.56 -7.63
C GLY A 830 13.36 -23.23 -7.80
N ASP A 831 13.91 -22.11 -7.36
CA ASP A 831 13.31 -20.77 -7.51
C ASP A 831 13.81 -20.03 -8.77
N GLY A 832 14.62 -20.65 -9.64
CA GLY A 832 15.12 -20.05 -10.88
C GLY A 832 14.02 -19.62 -11.86
N ALA A 833 14.32 -18.70 -12.78
CA ALA A 833 13.37 -18.30 -13.81
C ALA A 833 13.20 -19.44 -14.84
N PHE A 834 12.03 -19.58 -15.47
CA PHE A 834 11.77 -20.70 -16.39
C PHE A 834 12.72 -20.79 -17.60
N TYR A 835 13.45 -19.70 -17.91
CA TYR A 835 14.43 -19.59 -18.99
C TYR A 835 15.91 -19.62 -18.54
N GLY A 836 16.19 -19.59 -17.23
CA GLY A 836 17.57 -19.68 -16.72
C GLY A 836 17.73 -19.33 -15.24
N PRO A 837 18.91 -19.64 -14.67
CA PRO A 837 19.21 -19.38 -13.26
C PRO A 837 19.41 -17.88 -12.97
N LYS A 838 19.11 -17.47 -11.74
CA LYS A 838 19.19 -16.07 -11.30
C LYS A 838 19.90 -15.91 -9.96
N ILE A 839 20.54 -14.77 -9.79
CA ILE A 839 21.08 -14.27 -8.52
C ILE A 839 20.12 -13.21 -8.02
N ASP A 840 19.54 -13.45 -6.83
CA ASP A 840 18.53 -12.60 -6.23
C ASP A 840 19.10 -11.82 -5.05
N ILE A 841 19.01 -10.49 -5.14
CA ILE A 841 19.52 -9.59 -4.12
C ILE A 841 18.36 -9.18 -3.22
N THR A 842 18.39 -9.69 -1.99
CA THR A 842 17.38 -9.48 -0.97
C THR A 842 17.82 -8.35 -0.02
N VAL A 843 17.00 -7.30 0.10
CA VAL A 843 17.21 -6.16 1.00
C VAL A 843 16.22 -6.23 2.16
N TYR A 844 16.69 -5.88 3.36
CA TYR A 844 15.85 -5.79 4.56
C TYR A 844 15.18 -4.42 4.66
N ASP A 845 13.84 -4.42 4.81
CA ASP A 845 13.14 -3.22 5.25
C ASP A 845 13.21 -3.05 6.78
N ALA A 846 12.61 -1.96 7.28
CA ALA A 846 12.60 -1.68 8.72
C ALA A 846 11.65 -2.58 9.54
N LEU A 847 11.00 -3.56 8.90
CA LEU A 847 10.22 -4.62 9.54
C LEU A 847 10.94 -5.99 9.45
N GLN A 848 12.21 -5.99 9.01
CA GLN A 848 13.03 -7.18 8.74
C GLN A 848 12.44 -8.14 7.68
N ARG A 849 11.55 -7.66 6.81
CA ARG A 849 11.03 -8.47 5.68
C ARG A 849 12.07 -8.56 4.57
N ASP A 850 12.20 -9.75 4.00
CA ASP A 850 13.02 -10.04 2.81
C ASP A 850 12.36 -9.41 1.57
N HIS A 851 12.94 -8.34 1.00
CA HIS A 851 12.51 -7.79 -0.30
C HIS A 851 13.55 -8.07 -1.39
N GLN A 852 13.22 -8.97 -2.33
CA GLN A 852 13.93 -9.08 -3.60
C GLN A 852 13.82 -7.73 -4.35
N CYS A 853 14.97 -7.09 -4.60
CA CYS A 853 15.06 -5.78 -5.27
C CYS A 853 15.92 -5.87 -6.51
N GLY A 854 17.23 -6.08 -6.33
CA GLY A 854 18.15 -6.37 -7.42
C GLY A 854 18.05 -7.83 -7.88
N THR A 855 18.36 -8.06 -9.15
CA THR A 855 18.45 -9.42 -9.73
C THR A 855 19.41 -9.42 -10.92
N ILE A 856 20.12 -10.53 -11.13
CA ILE A 856 20.99 -10.78 -12.30
C ILE A 856 20.62 -12.17 -12.81
N GLN A 857 20.17 -12.30 -14.06
CA GLN A 857 19.62 -13.55 -14.62
C GLN A 857 20.23 -13.85 -15.99
N LEU A 858 20.64 -15.10 -16.24
CA LEU A 858 21.16 -15.52 -17.54
C LEU A 858 20.04 -16.14 -18.38
N ASP A 859 19.90 -15.71 -19.64
CA ASP A 859 18.93 -16.24 -20.60
C ASP A 859 19.61 -16.59 -21.93
N PHE A 860 19.53 -17.87 -22.26
CA PHE A 860 19.99 -18.47 -23.52
C PHE A 860 18.82 -18.90 -24.42
N ASN A 861 17.58 -18.78 -23.93
CA ASN A 861 16.34 -19.24 -24.54
C ASN A 861 15.64 -18.12 -25.32
N LEU A 862 15.52 -16.87 -24.81
CA LEU A 862 14.99 -15.77 -25.63
C LEU A 862 15.85 -15.49 -26.87
N PRO A 863 17.20 -15.48 -26.81
CA PRO A 863 18.03 -15.32 -28.00
C PRO A 863 17.75 -16.37 -29.09
N ARG A 864 17.55 -17.64 -28.71
CA ARG A 864 17.15 -18.71 -29.65
C ARG A 864 15.72 -18.48 -30.18
N ARG A 865 14.75 -18.18 -29.31
CA ARG A 865 13.33 -17.94 -29.67
C ARG A 865 13.12 -16.75 -30.61
N PHE A 866 13.86 -15.66 -30.42
CA PHE A 866 13.83 -14.50 -31.30
C PHE A 866 14.76 -14.63 -32.51
N LYS A 867 15.46 -15.76 -32.65
CA LYS A 867 16.47 -16.04 -33.69
C LYS A 867 17.55 -14.95 -33.78
N LEU A 868 17.92 -14.37 -32.62
CA LEU A 868 18.97 -13.35 -32.52
C LEU A 868 20.30 -13.93 -33.00
N ARG A 869 21.10 -13.11 -33.68
CA ARG A 869 22.41 -13.52 -34.23
C ARG A 869 23.34 -12.32 -34.26
N TYR A 870 24.64 -12.57 -34.13
CA TYR A 870 25.68 -11.58 -34.42
C TYR A 870 26.75 -12.21 -35.33
N VAL A 871 27.47 -11.39 -36.10
CA VAL A 871 28.60 -11.85 -36.93
C VAL A 871 29.76 -12.20 -36.01
N ALA A 872 30.16 -13.48 -36.00
CA ALA A 872 31.19 -14.01 -35.12
C ALA A 872 32.61 -13.60 -35.57
N ALA A 873 33.61 -13.81 -34.73
CA ALA A 873 35.01 -13.70 -35.16
C ALA A 873 35.40 -14.91 -36.03
N LYS A 874 36.43 -14.76 -36.89
CA LYS A 874 36.86 -15.85 -37.79
C LYS A 874 37.35 -17.10 -37.07
N ASP A 875 37.88 -16.91 -35.86
CA ASP A 875 38.52 -17.94 -35.04
C ASP A 875 37.64 -18.34 -33.83
N ASP A 876 36.37 -17.93 -33.82
CA ASP A 876 35.41 -18.17 -32.74
C ASP A 876 34.82 -19.58 -32.83
N SER A 877 35.10 -20.42 -31.84
CA SER A 877 34.53 -21.77 -31.70
C SER A 877 33.01 -21.81 -31.50
N GLY A 878 32.38 -20.67 -31.17
CA GLY A 878 30.93 -20.51 -31.08
C GLY A 878 30.26 -20.10 -32.40
N ALA A 879 31.02 -19.85 -33.47
CA ALA A 879 30.48 -19.59 -34.80
C ALA A 879 29.87 -20.86 -35.41
N ALA A 880 28.71 -20.74 -36.07
CA ALA A 880 28.16 -21.82 -36.87
C ALA A 880 29.13 -22.19 -38.01
N THR A 881 29.77 -23.36 -37.88
CA THR A 881 30.65 -23.97 -38.90
C THR A 881 29.92 -25.04 -39.69
N THR A 882 28.98 -25.75 -39.05
CA THR A 882 28.00 -26.69 -39.64
C THR A 882 26.59 -26.44 -39.08
N SER A 883 25.62 -27.26 -39.49
CA SER A 883 24.17 -27.05 -39.28
C SER A 883 23.65 -27.42 -37.88
N ASP A 884 24.39 -27.06 -36.83
CA ASP A 884 24.10 -27.46 -35.45
C ASP A 884 23.00 -26.60 -34.80
N ASP A 885 22.75 -25.40 -35.33
CA ASP A 885 21.50 -24.64 -35.19
C ASP A 885 20.96 -24.35 -36.60
N PRO A 886 19.87 -25.01 -37.05
CA PRO A 886 19.36 -24.86 -38.43
C PRO A 886 18.76 -23.48 -38.72
N ASP A 887 18.56 -22.64 -37.69
CA ASP A 887 18.10 -21.25 -37.80
C ASP A 887 19.26 -20.23 -37.72
N LEU A 888 20.52 -20.68 -37.79
CA LEU A 888 21.73 -19.86 -37.67
C LEU A 888 22.60 -19.97 -38.94
N PRO A 889 22.84 -18.87 -39.69
CA PRO A 889 23.71 -18.92 -40.86
C PRO A 889 25.18 -19.12 -40.48
N VAL A 890 25.95 -19.75 -41.38
CA VAL A 890 27.40 -19.96 -41.23
C VAL A 890 28.12 -18.62 -40.98
N GLY A 891 29.04 -18.60 -40.01
CA GLY A 891 29.76 -17.38 -39.60
C GLY A 891 28.99 -16.45 -38.65
N TYR A 892 27.78 -16.82 -38.23
CA TYR A 892 27.06 -16.15 -37.14
C TYR A 892 27.08 -17.00 -35.86
N ALA A 893 26.87 -16.33 -34.72
CA ALA A 893 26.70 -16.96 -33.41
C ALA A 893 25.45 -16.40 -32.69
N ARG A 894 24.94 -17.11 -31.68
CA ARG A 894 23.84 -16.65 -30.82
C ARG A 894 24.41 -15.78 -29.67
N PRO A 895 23.89 -14.57 -29.42
CA PRO A 895 24.25 -13.82 -28.22
C PRO A 895 23.62 -14.47 -26.98
N VAL A 896 24.25 -14.29 -25.82
CA VAL A 896 23.65 -14.57 -24.52
C VAL A 896 23.06 -13.28 -23.97
N MET A 897 21.89 -13.35 -23.34
CA MET A 897 21.26 -12.19 -22.72
C MET A 897 21.37 -12.27 -21.20
N ILE A 898 21.85 -11.19 -20.56
CA ILE A 898 21.82 -11.02 -19.11
C ILE A 898 20.75 -9.99 -18.77
N HIS A 899 19.69 -10.41 -18.08
CA HIS A 899 18.71 -9.52 -17.48
C HIS A 899 19.28 -8.97 -16.17
N ARG A 900 19.18 -7.66 -15.91
CA ARG A 900 19.51 -7.13 -14.59
C ARG A 900 18.73 -5.88 -14.19
N ALA A 901 18.36 -5.84 -12.91
CA ALA A 901 17.89 -4.65 -12.22
C ALA A 901 18.71 -4.46 -10.94
N VAL A 902 19.00 -3.22 -10.56
CA VAL A 902 19.73 -2.89 -9.32
C VAL A 902 18.74 -2.44 -8.24
N LEU A 903 17.87 -1.47 -8.55
CA LEU A 903 16.83 -1.00 -7.63
C LEU A 903 15.58 -1.89 -7.62
N GLY A 904 15.27 -2.56 -8.73
CA GLY A 904 14.04 -3.32 -8.91
C GLY A 904 12.96 -2.45 -9.55
N SER A 905 11.86 -2.18 -8.85
CA SER A 905 10.91 -1.13 -9.24
C SER A 905 11.08 0.12 -8.40
N PHE A 906 10.90 1.29 -9.03
CA PHE A 906 10.98 2.59 -8.34
C PHE A 906 9.92 2.69 -7.24
N GLU A 907 8.72 2.16 -7.47
CA GLU A 907 7.70 1.99 -6.43
C GLU A 907 8.24 1.23 -5.21
N ARG A 908 8.70 -0.02 -5.40
CA ARG A 908 9.17 -0.87 -4.29
C ARG A 908 10.34 -0.24 -3.56
N MET A 909 11.32 0.29 -4.30
CA MET A 909 12.51 0.91 -3.73
C MET A 909 12.17 2.17 -2.92
N ILE A 910 11.29 3.05 -3.41
CA ILE A 910 10.84 4.22 -2.63
C ILE A 910 10.05 3.78 -1.40
N GLY A 911 9.25 2.72 -1.50
CA GLY A 911 8.61 2.07 -0.35
C GLY A 911 9.63 1.69 0.72
N ILE A 912 10.61 0.86 0.37
CA ILE A 912 11.66 0.39 1.28
C ILE A 912 12.48 1.55 1.87
N LEU A 913 12.92 2.51 1.05
CA LEU A 913 13.67 3.69 1.50
C LEU A 913 12.86 4.55 2.48
N THR A 914 11.53 4.67 2.27
CA THR A 914 10.63 5.38 3.21
C THR A 914 10.63 4.70 4.59
N GLU A 915 10.56 3.36 4.64
CA GLU A 915 10.56 2.62 5.91
C GLU A 915 11.95 2.59 6.56
N HIS A 916 13.01 2.38 5.76
CA HIS A 916 14.40 2.33 6.17
C HIS A 916 14.85 3.64 6.84
N PHE A 917 14.68 4.78 6.16
CA PHE A 917 14.97 6.10 6.73
C PHE A 917 13.90 6.61 7.71
N ALA A 918 12.79 5.90 7.91
CA ALA A 918 11.63 6.35 8.67
C ALA A 918 11.14 7.77 8.25
N GLY A 919 11.19 8.04 6.94
CA GLY A 919 10.87 9.36 6.35
C GLY A 919 11.93 10.46 6.55
N LYS A 920 13.07 10.18 7.18
CA LYS A 920 14.17 11.15 7.39
C LYS A 920 15.20 11.13 6.26
N TRP A 921 14.75 11.41 5.04
CA TRP A 921 15.55 11.38 3.81
C TRP A 921 16.94 12.06 3.95
N PRO A 922 18.02 11.47 3.38
CA PRO A 922 19.31 12.13 3.25
C PRO A 922 19.22 13.28 2.23
N PHE A 923 20.07 14.29 2.36
CA PHE A 923 19.92 15.59 1.68
C PHE A 923 19.77 15.46 0.16
N TRP A 924 20.60 14.62 -0.47
CA TRP A 924 20.62 14.44 -1.92
C TRP A 924 19.32 13.83 -2.50
N LEU A 925 18.60 13.05 -1.69
CA LEU A 925 17.36 12.35 -2.05
C LEU A 925 16.10 13.07 -1.52
N SER A 926 16.28 13.98 -0.57
CA SER A 926 15.17 14.62 0.14
C SER A 926 14.30 15.47 -0.77
N PRO A 927 12.96 15.35 -0.69
CA PRO A 927 12.06 16.21 -1.43
C PRO A 927 11.87 17.60 -0.79
N ARG A 928 12.56 17.87 0.32
CA ARG A 928 12.42 19.04 1.20
C ARG A 928 13.79 19.42 1.75
N GLN A 929 14.64 19.97 0.88
CA GLN A 929 16.05 20.21 1.18
C GLN A 929 16.22 21.43 2.10
N VAL A 930 15.63 22.56 1.73
CA VAL A 930 15.74 23.83 2.47
C VAL A 930 14.36 24.47 2.66
N LEU A 931 14.05 24.92 3.88
CA LEU A 931 12.93 25.81 4.16
C LEU A 931 13.43 27.19 4.59
N VAL A 932 13.10 28.25 3.84
CA VAL A 932 13.43 29.63 4.23
C VAL A 932 12.28 30.23 5.06
N VAL A 933 12.61 30.78 6.22
CA VAL A 933 11.66 31.31 7.20
C VAL A 933 12.03 32.77 7.54
N PRO A 934 11.32 33.77 6.95
CA PRO A 934 11.49 35.16 7.36
C PRO A 934 10.92 35.40 8.76
N VAL A 935 11.68 36.13 9.58
CA VAL A 935 11.31 36.53 10.94
C VAL A 935 10.21 37.61 10.93
N MET A 936 10.18 38.46 9.90
CA MET A 936 9.23 39.57 9.73
C MET A 936 8.91 39.81 8.26
N PRO A 937 7.72 40.36 7.91
CA PRO A 937 7.31 40.57 6.50
C PRO A 937 8.27 41.45 5.69
N GLY A 938 8.99 42.38 6.33
CA GLY A 938 9.93 43.29 5.67
C GLY A 938 11.19 42.63 5.10
N VAL A 939 11.39 41.32 5.26
CA VAL A 939 12.49 40.55 4.63
C VAL A 939 11.98 39.40 3.76
N ASN A 940 10.70 39.41 3.39
CA ASN A 940 10.11 38.42 2.48
C ASN A 940 10.81 38.39 1.11
N ASP A 941 11.19 39.55 0.58
CA ASP A 941 11.82 39.67 -0.74
C ASP A 941 13.21 39.01 -0.76
N TYR A 942 13.98 39.15 0.33
CA TYR A 942 15.24 38.43 0.54
C TYR A 942 15.02 36.94 0.74
N ALA A 943 13.98 36.52 1.47
CA ALA A 943 13.64 35.10 1.60
C ALA A 943 13.29 34.44 0.25
N GLN A 944 12.64 35.17 -0.67
CA GLN A 944 12.44 34.74 -2.05
C GLN A 944 13.71 34.82 -2.92
N GLU A 945 14.63 35.76 -2.64
CA GLU A 945 15.93 35.82 -3.31
C GLU A 945 16.79 34.59 -2.98
N VAL A 946 16.89 34.24 -1.68
CA VAL A 946 17.51 33.00 -1.21
C VAL A 946 16.88 31.78 -1.89
N GLN A 947 15.55 31.76 -2.05
CA GLN A 947 14.89 30.65 -2.76
C GLN A 947 15.35 30.52 -4.21
N ARG A 948 15.37 31.62 -4.97
CA ARG A 948 15.79 31.60 -6.39
C ARG A 948 17.23 31.12 -6.54
N ILE A 949 18.15 31.71 -5.78
CA ILE A 949 19.58 31.36 -5.80
C ILE A 949 19.82 29.86 -5.57
N PHE A 950 19.06 29.23 -4.66
CA PHE A 950 19.19 27.79 -4.39
C PHE A 950 18.46 26.93 -5.42
N HIS A 951 17.33 27.40 -5.96
CA HIS A 951 16.59 26.73 -7.03
C HIS A 951 17.36 26.70 -8.36
N ASP A 952 18.12 27.77 -8.67
CA ASP A 952 18.89 27.88 -9.91
C ASP A 952 20.09 26.90 -9.93
N GLU A 953 20.67 26.57 -8.77
CA GLU A 953 21.59 25.42 -8.56
C GLU A 953 20.87 24.06 -8.44
N GLY A 954 19.56 24.01 -8.73
CA GLY A 954 18.75 22.80 -8.71
C GLY A 954 18.51 22.21 -7.30
N LEU A 955 18.54 23.02 -6.25
CA LEU A 955 18.18 22.62 -4.88
C LEU A 955 16.69 22.90 -4.60
N PHE A 956 16.05 22.01 -3.83
CA PHE A 956 14.65 22.15 -3.42
C PHE A 956 14.51 23.09 -2.22
N ALA A 957 14.59 24.39 -2.48
CA ALA A 957 14.26 25.46 -1.54
C ALA A 957 12.79 25.86 -1.63
N ASP A 958 12.07 25.77 -0.51
CA ASP A 958 10.69 26.21 -0.35
C ASP A 958 10.65 27.35 0.72
N VAL A 959 9.63 28.23 0.74
CA VAL A 959 9.58 29.43 1.62
C VAL A 959 8.25 29.55 2.37
N ASP A 960 8.30 29.77 3.69
CA ASP A 960 7.09 30.04 4.49
C ASP A 960 6.84 31.55 4.64
N LEU A 961 6.08 32.12 3.69
CA LEU A 961 5.59 33.50 3.74
C LEU A 961 4.25 33.68 4.49
N SER A 962 3.75 32.64 5.18
CA SER A 962 2.43 32.69 5.82
C SER A 962 2.38 33.66 7.01
N SER A 963 1.17 34.01 7.45
CA SER A 963 0.90 34.80 8.66
C SER A 963 1.09 34.01 9.98
N ASN A 964 1.64 32.80 9.92
CA ASN A 964 1.94 32.02 11.11
C ASN A 964 3.08 32.66 11.93
N THR A 965 3.04 32.49 13.26
CA THR A 965 4.13 32.93 14.13
C THR A 965 5.44 32.20 13.79
N PHE A 966 6.59 32.87 13.93
CA PHE A 966 7.91 32.31 13.62
C PHE A 966 8.11 30.89 14.20
N GLN A 967 7.80 30.69 15.48
CA GLN A 967 7.91 29.38 16.14
C GLN A 967 6.99 28.30 15.52
N LYS A 968 5.82 28.68 14.98
CA LYS A 968 4.94 27.76 14.25
C LYS A 968 5.51 27.43 12.87
N LYS A 969 6.17 28.37 12.18
CA LYS A 969 6.89 28.12 10.91
C LYS A 969 8.03 27.12 11.11
N ILE A 970 8.92 27.37 12.07
CA ILE A 970 10.02 26.46 12.46
C ILE A 970 9.48 25.07 12.81
N ARG A 971 8.44 24.99 13.66
CA ARG A 971 7.83 23.70 14.02
C ARG A 971 7.20 22.98 12.83
N THR A 972 6.66 23.71 11.84
CA THR A 972 6.11 23.11 10.62
C THR A 972 7.23 22.50 9.78
N GLY A 973 8.33 23.22 9.56
CA GLY A 973 9.51 22.69 8.87
C GLY A 973 10.12 21.47 9.56
N GLN A 974 10.23 21.50 10.89
CA GLN A 974 10.70 20.36 11.69
C GLN A 974 9.76 19.15 11.62
N LEU A 975 8.44 19.34 11.51
CA LEU A 975 7.47 18.25 11.36
C LEU A 975 7.49 17.67 9.93
N GLU A 976 7.55 18.51 8.90
CA GLU A 976 7.67 18.10 7.49
C GLU A 976 9.07 17.57 7.11
N GLN A 977 9.97 17.36 8.09
CA GLN A 977 11.30 16.74 7.98
C GLN A 977 12.30 17.43 7.01
N TYR A 978 12.17 18.75 6.79
CA TYR A 978 13.18 19.51 6.03
C TYR A 978 14.58 19.30 6.61
N ASN A 979 15.59 19.06 5.77
CA ASN A 979 16.97 18.83 6.23
C ASN A 979 17.57 20.09 6.85
N PHE A 980 17.36 21.25 6.21
CA PHE A 980 17.81 22.54 6.71
C PHE A 980 16.67 23.55 6.75
N ILE A 981 16.63 24.37 7.80
CA ILE A 981 15.72 25.52 7.93
C ILE A 981 16.58 26.77 8.05
N PHE A 982 16.48 27.65 7.07
CA PHE A 982 17.19 28.92 7.02
C PHE A 982 16.31 30.01 7.64
N VAL A 983 16.83 30.71 8.64
CA VAL A 983 16.16 31.85 9.28
C VAL A 983 16.79 33.14 8.75
N VAL A 984 15.92 34.08 8.33
CA VAL A 984 16.35 35.40 7.84
C VAL A 984 15.56 36.52 8.53
N GLY A 985 16.28 37.44 9.15
CA GLY A 985 15.79 38.71 9.68
C GLY A 985 16.48 39.90 8.99
N ALA A 986 16.38 41.09 9.60
CA ALA A 986 16.95 42.31 9.03
C ALA A 986 18.50 42.31 9.01
N GLU A 987 19.13 41.69 10.01
CA GLU A 987 20.58 41.51 10.07
C GLU A 987 21.08 40.59 8.96
N GLU A 988 20.40 39.46 8.77
CA GLU A 988 20.71 38.46 7.75
C GLU A 988 20.50 39.02 6.32
N ALA A 989 19.42 39.77 6.09
CA ALA A 989 19.16 40.44 4.82
C ALA A 989 20.18 41.55 4.51
N THR A 990 20.59 42.34 5.51
CA THR A 990 21.57 43.44 5.32
C THR A 990 22.98 42.89 5.06
N SER A 991 23.37 41.81 5.73
CA SER A 991 24.69 41.17 5.59
C SER A 991 24.77 40.14 4.45
N ARG A 992 23.64 39.80 3.81
CA ARG A 992 23.51 38.69 2.83
C ARG A 992 24.00 37.34 3.39
N THR A 993 23.60 37.08 4.62
CA THR A 993 23.86 35.83 5.35
C THR A 993 22.55 35.05 5.59
N VAL A 994 22.67 33.85 6.16
CA VAL A 994 21.54 33.04 6.68
C VAL A 994 21.92 32.45 8.05
N ASN A 995 20.94 32.32 8.95
CA ASN A 995 21.10 31.50 10.15
C ASN A 995 20.53 30.09 9.89
N ILE A 996 21.39 29.07 9.96
CA ILE A 996 21.04 27.71 9.50
C ILE A 996 20.75 26.78 10.67
N ARG A 997 19.63 26.06 10.58
CA ARG A 997 19.21 25.02 11.53
C ARG A 997 19.17 23.67 10.82
N ASN A 998 19.87 22.68 11.37
CA ASN A 998 19.99 21.34 10.82
C ASN A 998 19.01 20.39 11.53
N ARG A 999 18.22 19.62 10.76
CA ARG A 999 17.25 18.62 11.27
C ARG A 999 17.85 17.61 12.24
N ASP A 1000 19.11 17.23 12.00
CA ASP A 1000 19.75 16.10 12.65
C ASP A 1000 20.80 16.54 13.71
N ASP A 1001 21.03 17.86 13.89
CA ASP A 1001 21.83 18.43 14.99
C ASP A 1001 21.01 19.41 15.85
N GLN A 1002 20.92 19.12 17.15
CA GLN A 1002 20.22 19.95 18.14
C GLN A 1002 20.97 21.23 18.51
N SER A 1003 22.29 21.30 18.33
CA SER A 1003 23.10 22.49 18.66
C SER A 1003 22.68 23.70 17.80
N THR A 1004 22.43 23.45 16.51
CA THR A 1004 22.02 24.41 15.48
C THR A 1004 20.59 24.94 15.66
N GLN A 1005 19.82 24.49 16.66
CA GLN A 1005 18.46 24.97 16.90
C GLN A 1005 18.43 26.33 17.64
N SER A 1006 19.57 26.74 18.20
CA SER A 1006 19.87 28.10 18.70
C SER A 1006 20.17 29.06 17.54
N LYS A 1007 20.23 30.39 17.77
CA LYS A 1007 20.92 31.27 16.81
C LYS A 1007 22.43 31.05 16.94
N GLY A 1008 22.97 30.16 16.11
CA GLY A 1008 24.40 30.03 15.86
C GLY A 1008 24.95 31.18 15.00
N GLU A 1009 26.13 30.97 14.44
CA GLU A 1009 26.82 31.92 13.56
C GLU A 1009 25.99 32.28 12.30
N LEU A 1010 26.32 33.43 11.69
CA LEU A 1010 25.69 33.91 10.47
C LEU A 1010 26.55 33.54 9.27
N ILE A 1011 26.02 32.65 8.41
CA ILE A 1011 26.78 32.04 7.32
C ILE A 1011 26.55 32.84 6.03
N PRO A 1012 27.60 33.25 5.30
CA PRO A 1012 27.46 33.90 4.00
C PRO A 1012 26.63 33.07 3.01
N LEU A 1013 25.70 33.70 2.28
CA LEU A 1013 24.76 32.97 1.42
C LEU A 1013 25.44 32.09 0.36
N GLN A 1014 26.59 32.54 -0.18
CA GLN A 1014 27.37 31.81 -1.17
C GLN A 1014 28.15 30.62 -0.59
N GLU A 1015 28.62 30.74 0.66
CA GLU A 1015 29.24 29.63 1.38
C GLU A 1015 28.20 28.54 1.68
N ALA A 1016 27.01 28.95 2.13
CA ALA A 1016 25.89 28.04 2.37
C ALA A 1016 25.43 27.32 1.10
N LEU A 1017 25.43 28.00 -0.05
CA LEU A 1017 25.11 27.42 -1.36
C LEU A 1017 26.16 26.40 -1.78
N GLY A 1018 27.43 26.78 -1.78
CA GLY A 1018 28.54 25.90 -2.13
C GLY A 1018 28.61 24.65 -1.25
N HIS A 1019 28.32 24.78 0.05
CA HIS A 1019 28.27 23.63 0.93
C HIS A 1019 27.12 22.67 0.62
N LEU A 1020 25.89 23.16 0.39
CA LEU A 1020 24.76 22.28 0.06
C LEU A 1020 24.86 21.67 -1.34
N VAL A 1021 25.42 22.38 -2.33
CA VAL A 1021 25.74 21.79 -3.65
C VAL A 1021 26.74 20.64 -3.49
N LYS A 1022 27.80 20.83 -2.70
CA LYS A 1022 28.77 19.76 -2.37
C LYS A 1022 28.10 18.58 -1.65
N LEU A 1023 27.28 18.82 -0.63
CA LEU A 1023 26.58 17.78 0.12
C LEU A 1023 25.63 16.95 -0.78
N LYS A 1024 24.96 17.58 -1.75
CA LYS A 1024 24.15 16.89 -2.77
C LYS A 1024 25.01 16.05 -3.71
N ALA A 1025 26.17 16.57 -4.14
CA ALA A 1025 27.09 15.87 -5.05
C ALA A 1025 27.76 14.65 -4.40
N GLU A 1026 28.18 14.76 -3.13
CA GLU A 1026 28.81 13.69 -2.35
C GLU A 1026 27.81 12.59 -1.91
N ARG A 1027 26.50 12.83 -2.03
CA ARG A 1027 25.42 11.86 -1.74
C ARG A 1027 25.48 11.20 -0.34
N ARG A 1028 26.02 11.91 0.65
CA ARG A 1028 26.19 11.40 2.03
C ARG A 1028 24.84 11.03 2.67
N LEU A 1029 24.86 10.02 3.54
CA LEU A 1029 23.73 9.69 4.42
C LEU A 1029 23.60 10.68 5.59
N GLU A 1030 24.73 11.17 6.12
CA GLU A 1030 24.76 12.17 7.17
C GLU A 1030 24.57 13.58 6.60
N ASN A 1031 23.56 14.30 7.09
CA ASN A 1031 23.28 15.69 6.70
C ASN A 1031 24.10 16.69 7.52
N LYS A 1032 25.40 16.48 7.70
CA LYS A 1032 26.23 17.39 8.50
C LYS A 1032 26.36 18.76 7.81
N TRP A 1033 26.44 19.81 8.64
CA TRP A 1033 26.95 21.10 8.22
C TRP A 1033 28.49 21.10 8.34
#